data_AF-A0A7H9HY20-F1
#
_entry.id   AF-A0A7H9HY20-F1
#
_cell.length_a   1.000
_cell.length_b   1.000
_cell.length_c   1.000
_cell.angle_alpha   90.00
_cell.angle_beta   90.00
_cell.angle_gamma   90.00
#
_symmetry.space_group_name_H-M   'P 1'
#
loop_
_entity.id
_entity.type
_entity.pdbx_description
1 polymer ?
#
loop_
_entity_poly.entity_id
_entity_poly.type
_entity_poly.pdbx_seq_one_letter_code
_entity_poly.pdbx_strand_id
1 'polypeptide(L)'
;MSVTEMNQLYQAEKLAMENSPEQMLPKVLETAASLYISEGTAPVLKKELSRFIARLLLEVITHDSIASSQKPFIASQHLDCLWSINRNVKDLIAYKYSVLAFSACYPLLFDLVAKTSNRDMWNVMCEMKSFIASNWNSVYPLEVTENDPFINARKNIGCKLATAKFLSQIIIVHTSRNGNNVKAGSVSISSVPDSHPVISNKSQLESEAKKFLDILLNYLIEEPMMVSSVFNGVLNCLAFIMKQRPQATMRILSGLLKFNVDAKYQVDDVSVLNYRMSKRFVERCYKNFVQFGLKSQLIKSSGQMASQQTKLSKISQTLHIIGEETKSKGILNFDAEQVENKITSKERQKYLALKRKQATAKVNRNAVAPMMSPPAGAASSTPQPGNSASPPVEELPVDTTGQMLLDLQRYTMSKNNIAGFFNNSPIAIDTSYCAIYSLMNSKNSEQDVSKLPQDIMIKLCSEAFYSTDTTKMISGLSIVASRYTDLMNKVSQLQQKQQQQQETGINKRKVEEEDEASDSKRIKKEDEVALASNVADNEAKLEDEYDYDSTKDQKHTEIDLIKPQAMTEEEKMKHLERIVQHIMDVSNNDESSEANTALVKDQGPLQKIKLLQWSNKESWLHILTRLCTRGVSHRDNMSNFIRQTLYNHFMDDFNGRIGMALEWLGEEWYYESLSSEQPNNYPNYDHWSSKFLDGLIPFLENQHRRIFIRLMSELPRIEQLHIDKIRPICIDPARSSLGFQTLKFLVMFRPPVKPMVKTFLQQIMQEDSTIVEQCNAILTKFYQ
;
A
#
# COMPACT_ATOMS: atom_id res chain seq x y z
N MET A 1 16.11 25.58 12.37
CA MET A 1 14.69 25.72 12.75
C MET A 1 13.82 25.25 11.58
N SER A 2 13.39 26.11 10.64
CA SER A 2 12.31 25.79 9.68
C SER A 2 12.40 24.49 8.87
N VAL A 3 13.59 23.97 8.57
CA VAL A 3 13.74 22.67 7.89
C VAL A 3 13.57 21.50 8.86
N THR A 4 14.03 21.63 10.10
CA THR A 4 13.96 20.61 11.16
C THR A 4 12.50 20.33 11.53
N GLU A 5 11.70 21.37 11.77
CA GLU A 5 10.29 21.28 12.12
C GLU A 5 9.47 20.61 11.00
N MET A 6 9.80 20.91 9.73
CA MET A 6 9.17 20.31 8.56
C MET A 6 9.56 18.84 8.39
N ASN A 7 10.83 18.48 8.65
CA ASN A 7 11.29 17.09 8.62
C ASN A 7 10.62 16.24 9.72
N GLN A 8 10.46 16.78 10.92
CA GLN A 8 9.72 16.13 12.01
C GLN A 8 8.26 15.85 11.63
N LEU A 9 7.59 16.79 10.95
CA LEU A 9 6.23 16.57 10.43
C LEU A 9 6.16 15.49 9.33
N TYR A 10 7.16 15.39 8.44
CA TYR A 10 7.24 14.30 7.47
C TYR A 10 7.56 12.93 8.11
N GLN A 11 8.38 12.90 9.17
CA GLN A 11 8.63 11.69 9.95
C GLN A 11 7.36 11.25 10.70
N ALA A 12 6.64 12.18 11.33
CA ALA A 12 5.38 11.91 12.02
C ALA A 12 4.28 11.43 11.04
N GLU A 13 4.22 11.98 9.83
CA GLU A 13 3.34 11.50 8.75
C GLU A 13 3.66 10.04 8.36
N LYS A 14 4.94 9.69 8.19
CA LYS A 14 5.37 8.32 7.88
C LYS A 14 5.03 7.35 9.02
N LEU A 15 5.37 7.69 10.27
CA LEU A 15 5.09 6.86 11.44
C LEU A 15 3.58 6.71 11.69
N ALA A 16 2.78 7.72 11.37
CA ALA A 16 1.32 7.65 11.42
C ALA A 16 0.74 6.69 10.39
N MET A 17 1.28 6.66 9.16
CA MET A 17 0.91 5.69 8.12
C MET A 17 1.28 4.25 8.49
N GLU A 18 2.42 4.06 9.16
CA GLU A 18 2.95 2.72 9.51
C GLU A 18 2.25 2.10 10.73
N ASN A 19 1.90 2.90 11.75
CA ASN A 19 1.41 2.38 13.03
C ASN A 19 -0.12 2.45 13.22
N SER A 20 -0.78 3.59 12.92
CA SER A 20 -2.21 3.78 13.19
C SER A 20 -2.81 4.98 12.43
N PRO A 21 -3.04 4.87 11.11
CA PRO A 21 -3.41 6.02 10.26
C PRO A 21 -4.75 6.66 10.65
N GLU A 22 -5.66 5.90 11.27
CA GLU A 22 -6.98 6.40 11.68
C GLU A 22 -6.93 7.48 12.78
N GLN A 23 -5.99 7.36 13.72
CA GLN A 23 -5.91 8.25 14.88
C GLN A 23 -4.76 9.25 14.81
N MET A 24 -3.66 8.89 14.13
CA MET A 24 -2.44 9.70 14.13
C MET A 24 -2.43 10.75 13.01
N LEU A 25 -2.91 10.42 11.80
CA LEU A 25 -2.94 11.39 10.69
C LEU A 25 -3.79 12.64 10.98
N PRO A 26 -4.98 12.56 11.62
CA PRO A 26 -5.72 13.76 12.02
C PRO A 26 -4.94 14.63 13.03
N LYS A 27 -4.28 14.04 14.02
CA LYS A 27 -3.49 14.77 15.04
C LYS A 27 -2.26 15.48 14.44
N VAL A 28 -1.60 14.86 13.47
CA VAL A 28 -0.50 15.49 12.71
C VAL A 28 -1.03 16.69 11.90
N LEU A 29 -2.22 16.56 11.31
CA LEU A 29 -2.87 17.65 10.56
C LEU A 29 -3.32 18.81 11.48
N GLU A 30 -3.87 18.53 12.67
CA GLU A 30 -4.20 19.54 13.69
C GLU A 30 -2.96 20.30 14.19
N THR A 31 -1.86 19.58 14.40
CA THR A 31 -0.58 20.14 14.84
C THR A 31 -0.01 21.07 13.76
N ALA A 32 0.05 20.61 12.50
CA ALA A 32 0.49 21.43 11.38
C ALA A 32 -0.41 22.66 11.14
N ALA A 33 -1.74 22.52 11.27
CA ALA A 33 -2.68 23.62 11.14
C ALA A 33 -2.48 24.69 12.23
N SER A 34 -2.27 24.28 13.48
CA SER A 34 -1.95 25.19 14.60
C SER A 34 -0.64 25.95 14.38
N LEU A 35 0.42 25.26 13.91
CA LEU A 35 1.70 25.87 13.57
C LEU A 35 1.60 26.88 12.41
N TYR A 36 0.70 26.66 11.44
CA TYR A 36 0.43 27.60 10.36
C TYR A 36 -0.35 28.85 10.82
N ILE A 37 -1.33 28.67 11.71
CA ILE A 37 -2.15 29.75 12.26
C ILE A 37 -1.30 30.70 13.14
N SER A 38 -0.38 30.16 13.94
CA SER A 38 0.52 30.93 14.82
C SER A 38 1.15 32.14 14.14
N GLU A 39 1.08 33.31 14.75
CA GLU A 39 1.53 34.58 14.16
C GLU A 39 3.06 34.64 14.00
N GLY A 40 3.82 34.00 14.90
CA GLY A 40 5.29 33.99 14.89
C GLY A 40 5.95 33.13 13.81
N THR A 41 5.19 32.27 13.12
CA THR A 41 5.75 31.31 12.15
C THR A 41 6.26 32.02 10.89
N ALA A 42 7.55 31.84 10.58
CA ALA A 42 8.24 32.52 9.47
C ALA A 42 7.57 32.29 8.10
N PRO A 43 7.61 33.27 7.16
CA PRO A 43 6.85 33.18 5.90
C PRO A 43 7.29 32.02 5.00
N VAL A 44 8.57 31.63 5.04
CA VAL A 44 9.07 30.44 4.34
C VAL A 44 8.48 29.16 4.92
N LEU A 45 8.38 29.08 6.26
CA LEU A 45 7.79 27.92 6.94
C LEU A 45 6.27 27.86 6.72
N LYS A 46 5.54 29.00 6.79
CA LYS A 46 4.12 29.05 6.42
C LYS A 46 3.87 28.60 4.99
N LYS A 47 4.80 28.84 4.07
CA LYS A 47 4.72 28.35 2.68
C LYS A 47 4.81 26.83 2.60
N GLU A 48 5.81 26.21 3.21
CA GLU A 48 5.96 24.74 3.17
C GLU A 48 4.86 24.03 3.99
N LEU A 49 4.51 24.54 5.18
CA LEU A 49 3.35 24.06 5.95
C LEU A 49 2.06 24.09 5.13
N SER A 50 1.79 25.16 4.37
CA SER A 50 0.58 25.25 3.54
C SER A 50 0.52 24.20 2.42
N ARG A 51 1.67 23.74 1.92
CA ARG A 51 1.74 22.61 0.96
C ARG A 51 1.47 21.29 1.67
N PHE A 52 2.06 21.10 2.84
CA PHE A 52 1.90 19.90 3.67
C PHE A 52 0.45 19.73 4.12
N ILE A 53 -0.13 20.72 4.81
CA ILE A 53 -1.53 20.72 5.29
C ILE A 53 -2.51 20.44 4.13
N ALA A 54 -2.33 21.10 3.00
CA ALA A 54 -3.22 20.93 1.85
C ALA A 54 -3.08 19.56 1.16
N ARG A 55 -1.91 18.92 1.24
CA ARG A 55 -1.70 17.54 0.76
C ARG A 55 -2.25 16.52 1.76
N LEU A 56 -1.84 16.62 3.02
CA LEU A 56 -2.23 15.70 4.11
C LEU A 56 -3.75 15.69 4.32
N LEU A 57 -4.43 16.85 4.28
CA LEU A 57 -5.90 16.89 4.36
C LEU A 57 -6.58 16.21 3.17
N LEU A 58 -6.03 16.32 1.95
CA LEU A 58 -6.55 15.57 0.81
C LEU A 58 -6.37 14.06 1.04
N GLU A 59 -5.18 13.64 1.46
CA GLU A 59 -4.84 12.24 1.74
C GLU A 59 -5.75 11.65 2.84
N VAL A 60 -5.86 12.31 4.00
CA VAL A 60 -6.77 11.98 5.13
C VAL A 60 -8.23 11.82 4.69
N ILE A 61 -8.75 12.74 3.88
CA ILE A 61 -10.15 12.65 3.39
C ILE A 61 -10.31 11.53 2.37
N THR A 62 -9.27 11.19 1.60
CA THR A 62 -9.30 10.04 0.67
C THR A 62 -9.00 8.68 1.32
N HIS A 63 -8.33 8.61 2.48
CA HIS A 63 -7.83 7.37 3.06
C HIS A 63 -8.95 6.40 3.46
N ASP A 64 -8.87 5.13 3.03
CA ASP A 64 -9.99 4.19 3.17
C ASP A 64 -10.23 3.72 4.63
N SER A 65 -9.20 3.71 5.48
CA SER A 65 -9.36 3.32 6.89
C SER A 65 -10.14 4.35 7.72
N ILE A 66 -10.02 5.64 7.39
CA ILE A 66 -10.65 6.70 8.18
C ILE A 66 -12.17 6.63 8.00
N ALA A 67 -12.89 6.44 9.11
CA ALA A 67 -14.32 6.23 9.10
C ALA A 67 -15.07 7.36 8.38
N SER A 68 -15.96 7.01 7.45
CA SER A 68 -16.70 7.98 6.63
C SER A 68 -17.61 8.92 7.45
N SER A 69 -17.88 8.58 8.71
CA SER A 69 -18.56 9.42 9.70
C SER A 69 -17.68 10.54 10.29
N GLN A 70 -16.36 10.34 10.38
CA GLN A 70 -15.42 11.32 10.96
C GLN A 70 -14.99 12.39 9.93
N LYS A 71 -14.84 12.00 8.66
CA LYS A 71 -14.35 12.87 7.58
C LYS A 71 -15.07 14.22 7.44
N PRO A 72 -16.41 14.36 7.61
CA PRO A 72 -17.08 15.66 7.58
C PRO A 72 -16.64 16.62 8.69
N PHE A 73 -16.34 16.10 9.89
CA PHE A 73 -15.92 16.92 11.03
C PHE A 73 -14.49 17.43 10.82
N ILE A 74 -13.56 16.55 10.45
CA ILE A 74 -12.17 16.89 10.08
C ILE A 74 -12.17 17.94 8.94
N ALA A 75 -13.00 17.73 7.91
CA ALA A 75 -13.15 18.69 6.81
C ALA A 75 -13.66 20.07 7.26
N SER A 76 -14.53 20.13 8.28
CA SER A 76 -15.06 21.40 8.81
C SER A 76 -14.03 22.16 9.65
N GLN A 77 -13.27 21.45 10.48
CA GLN A 77 -12.23 22.00 11.36
C GLN A 77 -11.08 22.66 10.61
N HIS A 78 -10.72 22.15 9.43
CA HIS A 78 -9.64 22.69 8.60
C HIS A 78 -10.11 23.61 7.46
N LEU A 79 -11.41 23.92 7.35
CA LEU A 79 -11.97 24.74 6.26
C LEU A 79 -11.37 26.16 6.25
N ASP A 80 -11.34 26.83 7.39
CA ASP A 80 -10.80 28.19 7.51
C ASP A 80 -9.27 28.23 7.33
N CYS A 81 -8.58 27.14 7.67
CA CYS A 81 -7.16 26.97 7.36
C CYS A 81 -6.93 26.92 5.85
N LEU A 82 -7.70 26.10 5.11
CA LEU A 82 -7.65 26.08 3.64
C LEU A 82 -8.02 27.42 2.99
N TRP A 83 -8.97 28.16 3.57
CA TRP A 83 -9.37 29.48 3.09
C TRP A 83 -8.24 30.51 3.28
N SER A 84 -7.61 30.52 4.45
CA SER A 84 -6.42 31.34 4.73
C SER A 84 -5.27 31.01 3.76
N ILE A 85 -4.98 29.72 3.52
CA ILE A 85 -3.99 29.28 2.54
C ILE A 85 -4.30 29.83 1.14
N ASN A 86 -5.55 29.70 0.68
CA ASN A 86 -5.97 30.15 -0.65
C ASN A 86 -5.96 31.67 -0.85
N ARG A 87 -6.04 32.46 0.23
CA ARG A 87 -5.97 33.93 0.16
C ARG A 87 -4.54 34.45 0.32
N ASN A 88 -3.78 33.88 1.24
CA ASN A 88 -2.57 34.48 1.78
C ASN A 88 -1.27 33.89 1.18
N VAL A 89 -1.27 32.63 0.71
CA VAL A 89 -0.04 31.97 0.22
C VAL A 89 0.02 31.97 -1.31
N LYS A 90 0.93 32.78 -1.87
CA LYS A 90 1.22 32.81 -3.30
C LYS A 90 2.11 31.63 -3.73
N ASP A 91 1.57 30.41 -3.74
CA ASP A 91 2.31 29.22 -4.20
C ASP A 91 1.47 28.25 -5.05
N LEU A 92 2.04 27.83 -6.19
CA LEU A 92 1.41 26.91 -7.15
C LEU A 92 1.05 25.55 -6.54
N ILE A 93 1.89 25.02 -5.65
CA ILE A 93 1.72 23.67 -5.11
C ILE A 93 0.66 23.71 -4.00
N ALA A 94 0.75 24.69 -3.10
CA ALA A 94 -0.24 24.90 -2.04
C ALA A 94 -1.64 25.17 -2.62
N TYR A 95 -1.78 26.09 -3.59
CA TYR A 95 -3.09 26.38 -4.21
C TYR A 95 -3.65 25.19 -4.99
N LYS A 96 -2.81 24.43 -5.73
CA LYS A 96 -3.23 23.19 -6.40
C LYS A 96 -3.82 22.20 -5.40
N TYR A 97 -3.12 21.89 -4.32
CA TYR A 97 -3.59 20.91 -3.35
C TYR A 97 -4.76 21.42 -2.52
N SER A 98 -4.81 22.71 -2.17
CA SER A 98 -5.95 23.29 -1.44
C SER A 98 -7.25 23.22 -2.25
N VAL A 99 -7.21 23.50 -3.56
CA VAL A 99 -8.38 23.34 -4.45
C VAL A 99 -8.79 21.86 -4.60
N LEU A 100 -7.85 20.93 -4.59
CA LEU A 100 -8.14 19.48 -4.61
C LEU A 100 -8.73 18.98 -3.29
N ALA A 101 -8.14 19.36 -2.15
CA ALA A 101 -8.64 19.07 -0.80
C ALA A 101 -10.07 19.62 -0.64
N PHE A 102 -10.30 20.89 -0.99
CA PHE A 102 -11.64 21.47 -0.98
C PHE A 102 -12.60 20.75 -1.93
N SER A 103 -12.14 20.28 -3.11
CA SER A 103 -12.95 19.44 -3.99
C SER A 103 -13.31 18.07 -3.39
N ALA A 104 -12.51 17.53 -2.47
CA ALA A 104 -12.83 16.29 -1.75
C ALA A 104 -13.75 16.56 -0.55
N CYS A 105 -13.53 17.65 0.18
CA CYS A 105 -14.34 18.08 1.31
C CYS A 105 -15.74 18.58 0.90
N TYR A 106 -15.90 19.22 -0.26
CA TYR A 106 -17.13 19.93 -0.63
C TYR A 106 -18.44 19.11 -0.47
N PRO A 107 -18.52 17.83 -0.92
CA PRO A 107 -19.74 17.04 -0.74
C PRO A 107 -20.02 16.66 0.72
N LEU A 108 -18.96 16.49 1.54
CA LEU A 108 -19.06 16.16 2.97
C LEU A 108 -19.53 17.38 3.77
N LEU A 109 -18.94 18.55 3.47
CA LEU A 109 -19.32 19.83 4.06
C LEU A 109 -20.75 20.22 3.67
N PHE A 110 -21.15 20.01 2.41
CA PHE A 110 -22.51 20.28 1.94
C PHE A 110 -23.56 19.43 2.69
N ASP A 111 -23.27 18.15 2.93
CA ASP A 111 -24.10 17.26 3.74
C ASP A 111 -24.16 17.70 5.21
N LEU A 112 -23.02 18.13 5.77
CA LEU A 112 -22.93 18.64 7.13
C LEU A 112 -23.73 19.95 7.30
N VAL A 113 -23.63 20.91 6.37
CA VAL A 113 -24.48 22.11 6.35
C VAL A 113 -25.96 21.74 6.24
N ALA A 114 -26.33 20.79 5.38
CA ALA A 114 -27.71 20.35 5.18
C ALA A 114 -28.33 19.63 6.40
N LYS A 115 -27.50 19.16 7.35
CA LYS A 115 -27.91 18.51 8.60
C LYS A 115 -27.83 19.44 9.82
N THR A 116 -26.84 20.33 9.85
CA THR A 116 -26.55 21.21 11.02
C THR A 116 -27.10 22.62 10.88
N SER A 117 -27.47 23.06 9.66
CA SER A 117 -27.83 24.45 9.37
C SER A 117 -26.77 25.49 9.80
N ASN A 118 -25.48 25.10 9.86
CA ASN A 118 -24.39 26.05 10.12
C ASN A 118 -24.25 27.05 8.96
N ARG A 119 -24.55 28.33 9.26
CA ARG A 119 -24.55 29.43 8.28
C ARG A 119 -23.15 29.89 7.91
N ASP A 120 -22.22 29.93 8.84
CA ASP A 120 -20.91 30.54 8.62
C ASP A 120 -19.99 29.62 7.82
N MET A 121 -20.04 28.31 8.08
CA MET A 121 -19.44 27.29 7.22
C MET A 121 -19.95 27.40 5.77
N TRP A 122 -21.26 27.64 5.58
CA TRP A 122 -21.84 27.84 4.25
C TRP A 122 -21.39 29.14 3.57
N ASN A 123 -21.24 30.22 4.34
CA ASN A 123 -20.70 31.50 3.84
C ASN A 123 -19.26 31.31 3.32
N VAL A 124 -18.36 30.72 4.13
CA VAL A 124 -16.96 30.44 3.75
C VAL A 124 -16.89 29.50 2.53
N MET A 125 -17.70 28.45 2.49
CA MET A 125 -17.82 27.59 1.30
C MET A 125 -18.24 28.36 0.04
N CYS A 126 -19.12 29.37 0.16
CA CYS A 126 -19.58 30.18 -0.95
C CYS A 126 -18.56 31.22 -1.41
N GLU A 127 -17.83 31.86 -0.49
CA GLU A 127 -16.71 32.75 -0.80
C GLU A 127 -15.59 31.99 -1.52
N MET A 128 -15.13 30.88 -0.95
CA MET A 128 -14.04 30.08 -1.50
C MET A 128 -14.40 29.48 -2.87
N LYS A 129 -15.65 29.01 -3.06
CA LYS A 129 -16.19 28.63 -4.38
C LYS A 129 -16.12 29.78 -5.39
N SER A 130 -16.56 30.98 -5.00
CA SER A 130 -16.60 32.16 -5.87
C SER A 130 -15.19 32.64 -6.24
N PHE A 131 -14.25 32.61 -5.29
CA PHE A 131 -12.84 32.91 -5.50
C PHE A 131 -12.23 31.94 -6.53
N ILE A 132 -12.30 30.63 -6.29
CA ILE A 132 -11.73 29.60 -7.17
C ILE A 132 -12.34 29.67 -8.58
N ALA A 133 -13.66 29.90 -8.69
CA ALA A 133 -14.34 30.04 -9.98
C ALA A 133 -13.95 31.32 -10.74
N SER A 134 -13.74 32.45 -10.04
CA SER A 134 -13.29 33.69 -10.69
C SER A 134 -11.85 33.57 -11.21
N ASN A 135 -11.00 32.82 -10.51
CA ASN A 135 -9.62 32.54 -10.88
C ASN A 135 -9.45 31.56 -12.07
N TRP A 136 -10.51 30.94 -12.61
CA TRP A 136 -10.41 29.98 -13.74
C TRP A 136 -9.67 30.53 -14.98
N ASN A 137 -9.92 31.80 -15.35
CA ASN A 137 -9.25 32.46 -16.48
C ASN A 137 -7.93 33.17 -16.09
N SER A 138 -7.49 33.02 -14.84
CA SER A 138 -6.31 33.70 -14.26
C SER A 138 -5.06 32.83 -14.34
N VAL A 139 -3.90 33.44 -14.02
CA VAL A 139 -2.63 32.73 -13.77
C VAL A 139 -2.41 32.48 -12.26
N TYR A 140 -3.29 33.04 -11.41
CA TYR A 140 -3.25 32.97 -9.94
C TYR A 140 -2.88 31.57 -9.42
N PRO A 141 -1.91 31.44 -8.48
CA PRO A 141 -1.29 32.50 -7.67
C PRO A 141 -0.06 33.20 -8.30
N LEU A 142 0.31 32.90 -9.54
CA LEU A 142 1.46 33.58 -10.17
C LEU A 142 1.17 35.05 -10.48
N GLU A 143 2.15 35.91 -10.20
CA GLU A 143 2.13 37.30 -10.63
C GLU A 143 2.51 37.40 -12.12
N VAL A 144 1.83 38.28 -12.85
CA VAL A 144 1.89 38.33 -14.32
C VAL A 144 3.09 39.16 -14.76
N THR A 145 4.25 38.53 -14.89
CA THR A 145 5.50 39.16 -15.37
C THR A 145 5.39 39.67 -16.81
N GLU A 146 4.54 39.03 -17.63
CA GLU A 146 4.36 39.32 -19.06
C GLU A 146 2.88 39.29 -19.39
N ASN A 147 2.35 40.33 -20.05
CA ASN A 147 0.91 40.46 -20.34
C ASN A 147 0.41 39.57 -21.51
N ASP A 148 1.23 38.69 -22.10
CA ASP A 148 0.80 37.83 -23.21
C ASP A 148 -0.13 36.69 -22.71
N PRO A 149 -1.41 36.62 -23.10
CA PRO A 149 -2.35 35.64 -22.56
C PRO A 149 -2.20 34.23 -23.15
N PHE A 150 -1.35 34.02 -24.15
CA PHE A 150 -1.12 32.75 -24.83
C PHE A 150 0.03 31.98 -24.15
N ILE A 151 1.14 32.65 -23.82
CA ILE A 151 2.22 32.08 -23.00
C ILE A 151 1.67 31.73 -21.60
N ASN A 152 0.86 32.63 -21.03
CA ASN A 152 0.18 32.41 -19.75
C ASN A 152 -0.93 31.33 -19.78
N ALA A 153 -1.30 30.80 -20.96
CA ALA A 153 -2.21 29.65 -21.04
C ALA A 153 -1.54 28.36 -20.53
N ARG A 154 -0.24 28.18 -20.82
CA ARG A 154 0.58 27.02 -20.41
C ARG A 154 1.14 27.17 -18.99
N LYS A 155 1.45 28.41 -18.56
CA LYS A 155 1.76 28.69 -17.15
C LYS A 155 0.53 28.30 -16.29
N ASN A 156 0.79 27.61 -15.18
CA ASN A 156 -0.22 27.08 -14.25
C ASN A 156 -1.27 26.07 -14.82
N ILE A 157 -0.84 25.03 -15.54
CA ILE A 157 -1.72 23.89 -15.89
C ILE A 157 -2.23 23.15 -14.64
N GLY A 158 -1.41 23.03 -13.58
CA GLY A 158 -1.73 22.25 -12.38
C GLY A 158 -2.98 22.73 -11.64
N CYS A 159 -3.10 24.04 -11.38
CA CYS A 159 -4.27 24.57 -10.70
C CYS A 159 -5.50 24.65 -11.62
N LYS A 160 -5.31 24.83 -12.94
CA LYS A 160 -6.42 24.72 -13.91
C LYS A 160 -7.04 23.31 -13.89
N LEU A 161 -6.24 22.25 -13.80
CA LEU A 161 -6.74 20.89 -13.62
C LEU A 161 -7.44 20.68 -12.27
N ALA A 162 -6.90 21.24 -11.18
CA ALA A 162 -7.55 21.22 -9.87
C ALA A 162 -8.93 21.92 -9.89
N THR A 163 -9.00 23.13 -10.46
CA THR A 163 -10.26 23.87 -10.61
C THR A 163 -11.24 23.16 -11.53
N ALA A 164 -10.80 22.50 -12.61
CA ALA A 164 -11.67 21.71 -13.47
C ALA A 164 -12.33 20.55 -12.69
N LYS A 165 -11.55 19.85 -11.85
CA LYS A 165 -12.05 18.80 -10.96
C LYS A 165 -13.01 19.36 -9.91
N PHE A 166 -12.67 20.48 -9.27
CA PHE A 166 -13.54 21.18 -8.31
C PHE A 166 -14.89 21.59 -8.91
N LEU A 167 -14.88 22.27 -10.07
CA LEU A 167 -16.10 22.64 -10.80
C LEU A 167 -16.93 21.40 -11.15
N SER A 168 -16.30 20.30 -11.58
CA SER A 168 -17.02 19.05 -11.86
C SER A 168 -17.73 18.47 -10.64
N GLN A 169 -17.11 18.58 -9.45
CA GLN A 169 -17.70 18.09 -8.22
C GLN A 169 -18.87 18.96 -7.75
N ILE A 170 -18.79 20.29 -7.88
CA ILE A 170 -19.93 21.18 -7.60
C ILE A 170 -21.09 20.90 -8.56
N ILE A 171 -20.83 20.74 -9.87
CA ILE A 171 -21.87 20.41 -10.86
C ILE A 171 -22.59 19.10 -10.47
N ILE A 172 -21.88 18.11 -9.94
CA ILE A 172 -22.46 16.87 -9.43
C ILE A 172 -23.32 17.13 -8.17
N VAL A 173 -22.83 17.86 -7.17
CA VAL A 173 -23.58 18.12 -5.92
C VAL A 173 -24.81 19.00 -6.16
N HIS A 174 -24.68 20.09 -6.92
CA HIS A 174 -25.76 21.06 -7.16
C HIS A 174 -26.80 20.63 -8.21
N THR A 175 -26.56 19.57 -8.98
CA THR A 175 -27.57 19.05 -9.94
C THR A 175 -28.41 17.96 -9.29
N SER A 176 -29.74 18.03 -9.45
CA SER A 176 -30.68 17.04 -8.90
C SER A 176 -30.48 15.61 -9.46
N ARG A 177 -30.74 14.58 -8.63
CA ARG A 177 -30.66 13.15 -9.01
C ARG A 177 -31.97 12.64 -9.58
N ASN A 178 -31.95 12.15 -10.83
CA ASN A 178 -33.09 11.46 -11.44
C ASN A 178 -33.07 9.96 -11.13
N GLY A 179 -34.03 9.48 -10.34
CA GLY A 179 -34.36 8.05 -10.18
C GLY A 179 -34.11 7.46 -8.79
N ASN A 180 -34.90 6.45 -8.44
CA ASN A 180 -35.02 5.86 -7.09
C ASN A 180 -33.82 5.02 -6.62
N ASN A 181 -32.66 5.12 -7.28
CA ASN A 181 -31.45 4.37 -6.90
C ASN A 181 -30.74 5.05 -5.71
N VAL A 182 -31.34 4.92 -4.52
CA VAL A 182 -30.86 5.55 -3.28
C VAL A 182 -29.43 5.13 -2.94
N LYS A 183 -29.12 3.83 -3.11
CA LYS A 183 -27.86 3.18 -2.67
C LYS A 183 -26.61 3.49 -3.50
N ALA A 184 -26.67 4.37 -4.50
CA ALA A 184 -25.52 4.68 -5.35
C ALA A 184 -25.28 6.19 -5.53
N GLY A 185 -24.13 6.67 -5.06
CA GLY A 185 -23.56 7.98 -5.40
C GLY A 185 -23.68 9.06 -4.33
N SER A 186 -22.82 10.08 -4.45
CA SER A 186 -22.64 11.16 -3.50
C SER A 186 -23.84 12.10 -3.36
N VAL A 187 -23.84 12.82 -2.22
CA VAL A 187 -24.76 13.89 -1.80
C VAL A 187 -25.14 14.84 -2.95
N SER A 188 -26.39 15.29 -2.93
CA SER A 188 -27.01 16.05 -4.01
C SER A 188 -27.99 17.09 -3.47
N ILE A 189 -28.32 18.11 -4.26
CA ILE A 189 -29.36 19.09 -3.93
C ILE A 189 -30.74 18.45 -3.63
N SER A 190 -30.99 17.23 -4.11
CA SER A 190 -32.18 16.43 -3.86
C SER A 190 -32.26 15.83 -2.44
N SER A 191 -31.16 15.82 -1.66
CA SER A 191 -31.16 15.33 -0.27
C SER A 191 -31.30 16.44 0.78
N VAL A 192 -31.39 17.70 0.35
CA VAL A 192 -31.69 18.85 1.22
C VAL A 192 -33.21 19.07 1.24
N PRO A 193 -33.86 19.34 2.38
CA PRO A 193 -35.27 19.77 2.41
C PRO A 193 -35.51 21.08 1.65
N ASP A 194 -36.73 21.31 1.14
CA ASP A 194 -37.08 22.57 0.46
C ASP A 194 -37.20 23.77 1.43
N SER A 195 -37.45 23.51 2.71
CA SER A 195 -37.56 24.49 3.79
C SER A 195 -36.25 24.75 4.56
N HIS A 196 -35.08 24.42 3.99
CA HIS A 196 -33.80 24.55 4.69
C HIS A 196 -33.40 26.03 4.95
N PRO A 197 -33.10 26.45 6.19
CA PRO A 197 -32.93 27.87 6.54
C PRO A 197 -31.65 28.51 5.99
N VAL A 198 -30.65 27.71 5.61
CA VAL A 198 -29.36 28.19 5.04
C VAL A 198 -29.23 27.92 3.54
N ILE A 199 -29.98 26.95 3.00
CA ILE A 199 -29.88 26.53 1.58
C ILE A 199 -31.24 26.74 0.89
N SER A 200 -31.81 27.93 1.06
CA SER A 200 -33.22 28.20 0.75
C SER A 200 -33.52 28.43 -0.74
N ASN A 201 -32.50 28.60 -1.60
CA ASN A 201 -32.69 28.85 -3.03
C ASN A 201 -32.04 27.77 -3.91
N LYS A 202 -32.67 26.59 -3.95
CA LYS A 202 -32.20 25.46 -4.78
C LYS A 202 -32.11 25.80 -6.27
N SER A 203 -33.06 26.57 -6.79
CA SER A 203 -33.10 27.01 -8.20
C SER A 203 -31.85 27.84 -8.57
N GLN A 204 -31.39 28.71 -7.66
CA GLN A 204 -30.16 29.48 -7.86
C GLN A 204 -28.93 28.58 -7.94
N LEU A 205 -28.81 27.54 -7.09
CA LEU A 205 -27.70 26.57 -7.13
C LEU A 205 -27.72 25.71 -8.40
N GLU A 206 -28.90 25.28 -8.89
CA GLU A 206 -28.99 24.64 -10.21
C GLU A 206 -28.58 25.59 -11.35
N SER A 207 -28.94 26.87 -11.26
CA SER A 207 -28.50 27.89 -12.23
C SER A 207 -26.98 28.07 -12.21
N GLU A 208 -26.37 27.91 -11.03
CA GLU A 208 -24.93 27.99 -10.80
C GLU A 208 -24.21 26.78 -11.40
N ALA A 209 -24.71 25.57 -11.16
CA ALA A 209 -24.21 24.34 -11.80
C ALA A 209 -24.23 24.44 -13.33
N LYS A 210 -25.31 24.99 -13.90
CA LYS A 210 -25.45 25.22 -15.35
C LYS A 210 -24.38 26.21 -15.86
N LYS A 211 -24.09 27.28 -15.11
CA LYS A 211 -23.00 28.25 -15.42
C LYS A 211 -21.61 27.64 -15.30
N PHE A 212 -21.33 26.82 -14.29
CA PHE A 212 -20.04 26.14 -14.16
C PHE A 212 -19.81 25.11 -15.28
N LEU A 213 -20.88 24.41 -15.70
CA LEU A 213 -20.82 23.52 -16.85
C LEU A 213 -20.53 24.29 -18.15
N ASP A 214 -21.15 25.46 -18.33
CA ASP A 214 -20.86 26.35 -19.47
C ASP A 214 -19.41 26.86 -19.45
N ILE A 215 -18.82 27.16 -18.28
CA ILE A 215 -17.40 27.55 -18.19
C ILE A 215 -16.47 26.42 -18.69
N LEU A 216 -16.74 25.17 -18.33
CA LEU A 216 -15.96 24.02 -18.80
C LEU A 216 -16.14 23.76 -20.31
N LEU A 217 -17.37 23.87 -20.83
CA LEU A 217 -17.66 23.68 -22.25
C LEU A 217 -17.12 24.83 -23.12
N ASN A 218 -17.25 26.08 -22.66
CA ASN A 218 -16.70 27.24 -23.34
C ASN A 218 -15.17 27.21 -23.36
N TYR A 219 -14.49 26.69 -22.34
CA TYR A 219 -13.04 26.53 -22.40
C TYR A 219 -12.58 25.62 -23.55
N LEU A 220 -13.29 24.50 -23.80
CA LEU A 220 -13.01 23.65 -24.96
C LEU A 220 -13.19 24.41 -26.29
N ILE A 221 -14.21 25.26 -26.40
CA ILE A 221 -14.56 25.97 -27.63
C ILE A 221 -13.66 27.20 -27.86
N GLU A 222 -13.56 28.09 -26.89
CA GLU A 222 -12.97 29.43 -26.99
C GLU A 222 -11.45 29.47 -26.86
N GLU A 223 -10.81 28.54 -26.14
CA GLU A 223 -9.34 28.53 -25.97
C GLU A 223 -8.66 28.21 -27.30
N PRO A 224 -7.85 29.11 -27.89
CA PRO A 224 -7.31 28.94 -29.24
C PRO A 224 -6.08 28.03 -29.30
N MET A 225 -5.35 27.88 -28.20
CA MET A 225 -4.07 27.15 -28.16
C MET A 225 -4.28 25.67 -27.82
N MET A 226 -3.43 24.79 -28.36
CA MET A 226 -3.52 23.35 -28.11
C MET A 226 -2.97 22.93 -26.72
N VAL A 227 -3.75 23.16 -25.66
CA VAL A 227 -3.39 22.75 -24.28
C VAL A 227 -3.94 21.35 -23.95
N SER A 228 -3.30 20.32 -24.53
CA SER A 228 -3.76 18.92 -24.49
C SER A 228 -4.07 18.39 -23.07
N SER A 229 -3.23 18.70 -22.07
CA SER A 229 -3.44 18.28 -20.68
C SER A 229 -4.77 18.77 -20.10
N VAL A 230 -5.10 20.05 -20.32
CA VAL A 230 -6.32 20.66 -19.74
C VAL A 230 -7.56 20.20 -20.52
N PHE A 231 -7.49 20.13 -21.84
CA PHE A 231 -8.59 19.56 -22.65
C PHE A 231 -8.92 18.12 -22.23
N ASN A 232 -7.91 17.25 -22.06
CA ASN A 232 -8.11 15.88 -21.59
C ASN A 232 -8.68 15.84 -20.17
N GLY A 233 -8.22 16.72 -19.27
CA GLY A 233 -8.77 16.84 -17.91
C GLY A 233 -10.24 17.24 -17.90
N VAL A 234 -10.63 18.23 -18.71
CA VAL A 234 -12.02 18.66 -18.86
C VAL A 234 -12.89 17.57 -19.47
N LEU A 235 -12.44 16.89 -20.54
CA LEU A 235 -13.16 15.75 -21.13
C LEU A 235 -13.41 14.63 -20.11
N ASN A 236 -12.39 14.25 -19.33
CA ASN A 236 -12.55 13.26 -18.25
C ASN A 236 -13.56 13.73 -17.19
N CYS A 237 -13.52 15.00 -16.77
CA CYS A 237 -14.49 15.56 -15.83
C CYS A 237 -15.93 15.52 -16.37
N LEU A 238 -16.13 15.87 -17.65
CA LEU A 238 -17.43 15.79 -18.32
C LEU A 238 -17.98 14.35 -18.38
N ALA A 239 -17.11 13.33 -18.49
CA ALA A 239 -17.53 11.93 -18.49
C ALA A 239 -18.06 11.48 -17.12
N PHE A 240 -17.42 11.92 -16.03
CA PHE A 240 -17.94 11.68 -14.66
C PHE A 240 -19.27 12.41 -14.42
N ILE A 241 -19.41 13.65 -14.90
CA ILE A 241 -20.69 14.40 -14.83
C ILE A 241 -21.79 13.63 -15.60
N MET A 242 -21.53 13.18 -16.83
CA MET A 242 -22.50 12.37 -17.59
C MET A 242 -22.91 11.09 -16.85
N LYS A 243 -21.95 10.37 -16.24
CA LYS A 243 -22.22 9.12 -15.49
C LYS A 243 -23.11 9.36 -14.27
N GLN A 244 -22.90 10.45 -13.54
CA GLN A 244 -23.60 10.72 -12.28
C GLN A 244 -24.85 11.60 -12.42
N ARG A 245 -24.96 12.38 -13.49
CA ARG A 245 -26.06 13.31 -13.77
C ARG A 245 -26.46 13.26 -15.27
N PRO A 246 -27.20 12.22 -15.71
CA PRO A 246 -27.59 12.05 -17.11
C PRO A 246 -28.35 13.24 -17.74
N GLN A 247 -29.01 14.05 -16.91
CA GLN A 247 -29.67 15.30 -17.34
C GLN A 247 -28.70 16.30 -18.00
N ALA A 248 -27.44 16.35 -17.56
CA ALA A 248 -26.43 17.24 -18.14
C ALA A 248 -26.00 16.83 -19.56
N THR A 249 -26.19 15.56 -19.93
CA THR A 249 -25.67 14.96 -21.17
C THR A 249 -26.08 15.74 -22.42
N MET A 250 -27.34 16.16 -22.58
CA MET A 250 -27.77 16.94 -23.76
C MET A 250 -26.93 18.21 -23.96
N ARG A 251 -26.61 18.94 -22.88
CA ARG A 251 -25.80 20.17 -22.95
C ARG A 251 -24.34 19.87 -23.26
N ILE A 252 -23.80 18.79 -22.68
CA ILE A 252 -22.43 18.30 -22.88
C ILE A 252 -22.22 17.88 -24.34
N LEU A 253 -23.10 17.04 -24.91
CA LEU A 253 -23.03 16.63 -26.32
C LEU A 253 -23.18 17.82 -27.27
N SER A 254 -24.06 18.78 -26.94
CA SER A 254 -24.25 20.01 -27.72
C SER A 254 -23.03 20.94 -27.72
N GLY A 255 -22.25 20.94 -26.63
CA GLY A 255 -20.97 21.66 -26.55
C GLY A 255 -19.85 20.93 -27.30
N LEU A 256 -19.76 19.60 -27.17
CA LEU A 256 -18.76 18.77 -27.86
C LEU A 256 -18.91 18.80 -29.38
N LEU A 257 -20.13 18.90 -29.91
CA LEU A 257 -20.35 19.11 -31.34
C LEU A 257 -19.82 20.46 -31.87
N LYS A 258 -19.45 21.40 -30.99
CA LYS A 258 -18.74 22.66 -31.31
C LYS A 258 -17.23 22.59 -31.02
N PHE A 259 -16.75 21.53 -30.37
CA PHE A 259 -15.34 21.33 -30.07
C PHE A 259 -14.61 20.76 -31.29
N ASN A 260 -14.04 21.67 -32.10
CA ASN A 260 -13.14 21.32 -33.18
C ASN A 260 -11.69 21.28 -32.67
N VAL A 261 -11.00 20.16 -32.90
CA VAL A 261 -9.59 19.94 -32.50
C VAL A 261 -8.61 20.44 -33.56
N ASP A 262 -9.01 20.45 -34.84
CA ASP A 262 -8.21 20.94 -35.96
C ASP A 262 -8.08 22.47 -35.95
N ALA A 263 -9.09 23.18 -35.43
CA ALA A 263 -9.12 24.63 -35.31
C ALA A 263 -8.33 25.18 -34.09
N LYS A 264 -7.34 24.42 -33.58
CA LYS A 264 -6.52 24.79 -32.41
C LYS A 264 -5.06 24.96 -32.82
N TYR A 265 -4.50 26.13 -32.52
CA TYR A 265 -3.17 26.52 -32.98
C TYR A 265 -2.04 25.88 -32.16
N GLN A 266 -0.91 25.70 -32.83
CA GLN A 266 0.40 25.39 -32.25
C GLN A 266 0.87 26.57 -31.38
N VAL A 267 1.59 26.26 -30.30
CA VAL A 267 2.24 27.27 -29.44
C VAL A 267 3.63 27.56 -30.02
N ASP A 268 3.98 28.84 -30.12
CA ASP A 268 5.22 29.33 -30.74
C ASP A 268 6.49 28.60 -30.23
N ASP A 269 6.57 28.34 -28.91
CA ASP A 269 7.70 27.67 -28.24
C ASP A 269 7.72 26.12 -28.38
N VAL A 270 6.85 25.52 -29.18
CA VAL A 270 6.62 24.06 -29.18
C VAL A 270 6.86 23.44 -30.56
N SER A 271 7.76 22.45 -30.61
CA SER A 271 8.10 21.73 -31.84
C SER A 271 6.90 21.02 -32.48
N VAL A 272 6.92 20.93 -33.81
CA VAL A 272 5.84 20.36 -34.64
C VAL A 272 5.46 18.95 -34.20
N LEU A 273 6.45 18.12 -33.82
CA LEU A 273 6.22 16.78 -33.26
C LEU A 273 5.42 16.82 -31.95
N ASN A 274 5.74 17.73 -31.03
CA ASN A 274 5.03 17.87 -29.75
C ASN A 274 3.59 18.40 -29.94
N TYR A 275 3.37 19.25 -30.93
CA TYR A 275 2.03 19.66 -31.37
C TYR A 275 1.26 18.47 -31.97
N ARG A 276 1.87 17.72 -32.92
CA ARG A 276 1.28 16.50 -33.52
C ARG A 276 0.90 15.47 -32.45
N MET A 277 1.78 15.18 -31.49
CA MET A 277 1.49 14.29 -30.36
C MET A 277 0.36 14.82 -29.47
N SER A 278 0.39 16.11 -29.11
CA SER A 278 -0.67 16.75 -28.31
C SER A 278 -2.04 16.64 -28.99
N LYS A 279 -2.11 16.84 -30.30
CA LYS A 279 -3.32 16.65 -31.11
C LYS A 279 -3.81 15.21 -31.04
N ARG A 280 -2.91 14.23 -31.32
CA ARG A 280 -3.22 12.80 -31.24
C ARG A 280 -3.72 12.35 -29.86
N PHE A 281 -3.24 12.95 -28.77
CA PHE A 281 -3.74 12.67 -27.42
C PHE A 281 -5.16 13.18 -27.19
N VAL A 282 -5.47 14.41 -27.63
CA VAL A 282 -6.83 14.98 -27.53
C VAL A 282 -7.82 14.21 -28.40
N GLU A 283 -7.45 13.87 -29.63
CA GLU A 283 -8.24 13.01 -30.51
C GLU A 283 -8.56 11.64 -29.88
N ARG A 284 -7.55 10.99 -29.26
CA ARG A 284 -7.73 9.70 -28.58
C ARG A 284 -8.61 9.84 -27.34
N CYS A 285 -8.47 10.93 -26.58
CA CYS A 285 -9.33 11.22 -25.42
C CYS A 285 -10.79 11.43 -25.87
N TYR A 286 -11.03 12.22 -26.91
CA TYR A 286 -12.37 12.48 -27.45
C TYR A 286 -13.01 11.20 -28.05
N LYS A 287 -12.24 10.39 -28.80
CA LYS A 287 -12.68 9.06 -29.26
C LYS A 287 -13.12 8.19 -28.09
N ASN A 288 -12.30 8.08 -27.05
CA ASN A 288 -12.60 7.29 -25.85
C ASN A 288 -13.82 7.83 -25.10
N PHE A 289 -13.98 9.14 -24.97
CA PHE A 289 -15.12 9.80 -24.34
C PHE A 289 -16.44 9.42 -25.03
N VAL A 290 -16.49 9.52 -26.36
CA VAL A 290 -17.70 9.15 -27.13
C VAL A 290 -17.99 7.66 -27.00
N GLN A 291 -16.96 6.80 -27.09
CA GLN A 291 -17.13 5.36 -26.91
C GLN A 291 -17.60 4.99 -25.50
N PHE A 292 -17.14 5.69 -24.46
CA PHE A 292 -17.65 5.53 -23.10
C PHE A 292 -19.13 5.90 -23.00
N GLY A 293 -19.54 7.06 -23.52
CA GLY A 293 -20.94 7.50 -23.50
C GLY A 293 -21.89 6.59 -24.29
N LEU A 294 -21.42 5.99 -25.38
CA LEU A 294 -22.14 4.98 -26.15
C LEU A 294 -22.26 3.64 -25.40
N LYS A 295 -21.13 3.07 -24.93
CA LYS A 295 -21.12 1.76 -24.22
C LYS A 295 -21.95 1.78 -22.94
N SER A 296 -21.96 2.91 -22.23
CA SER A 296 -22.70 3.08 -20.97
C SER A 296 -24.19 3.41 -21.14
N GLN A 297 -24.70 3.48 -22.38
CA GLN A 297 -26.10 3.85 -22.69
C GLN A 297 -26.53 5.24 -22.16
N LEU A 298 -25.56 6.09 -21.80
CA LEU A 298 -25.80 7.48 -21.38
C LEU A 298 -26.18 8.37 -22.57
N ILE A 299 -25.66 8.05 -23.76
CA ILE A 299 -26.08 8.62 -25.04
C ILE A 299 -27.11 7.67 -25.65
N LYS A 300 -28.40 8.06 -25.59
CA LYS A 300 -29.52 7.19 -26.00
C LYS A 300 -29.87 7.33 -27.49
N SER A 301 -30.01 6.18 -28.15
CA SER A 301 -30.37 6.06 -29.58
C SER A 301 -31.80 6.48 -29.94
N SER A 302 -32.56 7.07 -29.00
CA SER A 302 -33.96 7.47 -29.18
C SER A 302 -34.24 8.87 -28.66
N GLY A 303 -35.25 9.53 -29.22
CA GLY A 303 -35.61 10.91 -28.91
C GLY A 303 -34.58 11.94 -29.40
N GLN A 304 -34.58 13.13 -28.80
CA GLN A 304 -33.78 14.28 -29.24
C GLN A 304 -32.25 14.01 -29.28
N MET A 305 -31.75 13.05 -28.48
CA MET A 305 -30.34 12.63 -28.47
C MET A 305 -29.86 11.97 -29.78
N ALA A 306 -30.73 11.26 -30.50
CA ALA A 306 -30.32 10.39 -31.60
C ALA A 306 -29.59 11.13 -32.74
N SER A 307 -30.00 12.37 -33.03
CA SER A 307 -29.37 13.23 -34.05
C SER A 307 -27.95 13.65 -33.67
N GLN A 308 -27.70 13.91 -32.38
CA GLN A 308 -26.39 14.28 -31.85
C GLN A 308 -25.48 13.06 -31.73
N GLN A 309 -26.02 11.93 -31.25
CA GLN A 309 -25.33 10.64 -31.21
C GLN A 309 -24.85 10.21 -32.59
N THR A 310 -25.68 10.34 -33.63
CA THR A 310 -25.30 9.97 -35.00
C THR A 310 -24.09 10.79 -35.50
N LYS A 311 -24.05 12.09 -35.19
CA LYS A 311 -22.91 12.96 -35.53
C LYS A 311 -21.65 12.59 -34.75
N LEU A 312 -21.77 12.39 -33.44
CA LEU A 312 -20.64 12.00 -32.57
C LEU A 312 -20.10 10.60 -32.88
N SER A 313 -20.97 9.66 -33.26
CA SER A 313 -20.57 8.32 -33.71
C SER A 313 -19.72 8.38 -34.98
N LYS A 314 -20.15 9.16 -35.98
CA LYS A 314 -19.36 9.43 -37.19
C LYS A 314 -17.99 10.07 -36.85
N ILE A 315 -17.97 11.07 -35.98
CA ILE A 315 -16.70 11.68 -35.50
C ILE A 315 -15.81 10.62 -34.82
N SER A 316 -16.36 9.75 -33.96
CA SER A 316 -15.60 8.67 -33.30
C SER A 316 -15.03 7.65 -34.29
N GLN A 317 -15.75 7.37 -35.39
CA GLN A 317 -15.28 6.54 -36.49
C GLN A 317 -14.15 7.23 -37.29
N THR A 318 -14.29 8.50 -37.66
CA THR A 318 -13.22 9.28 -38.32
C THR A 318 -11.96 9.33 -37.45
N LEU A 319 -12.08 9.65 -36.16
CA LEU A 319 -10.96 9.65 -35.20
C LEU A 319 -10.38 8.24 -34.96
N HIS A 320 -11.10 7.17 -35.28
CA HIS A 320 -10.54 5.82 -35.31
C HIS A 320 -9.63 5.64 -36.52
N ILE A 321 -10.12 5.96 -37.72
CA ILE A 321 -9.43 5.74 -39.00
C ILE A 321 -8.10 6.50 -39.04
N ILE A 322 -8.11 7.81 -38.72
CA ILE A 322 -6.89 8.64 -38.67
C ILE A 322 -5.89 8.08 -37.63
N GLY A 323 -6.38 7.43 -36.57
CA GLY A 323 -5.55 6.78 -35.55
C GLY A 323 -4.79 5.54 -36.06
N GLU A 324 -5.46 4.64 -36.77
CA GLU A 324 -4.82 3.47 -37.38
C GLU A 324 -3.91 3.87 -38.57
N GLU A 325 -4.28 4.91 -39.33
CA GLU A 325 -3.43 5.50 -40.37
C GLU A 325 -2.15 6.14 -39.80
N THR A 326 -2.25 6.88 -38.68
CA THR A 326 -1.07 7.44 -38.00
C THR A 326 -0.15 6.33 -37.47
N LYS A 327 -0.75 5.21 -37.02
CA LYS A 327 -0.05 4.04 -36.49
C LYS A 327 0.65 3.22 -37.59
N SER A 328 0.07 3.11 -38.80
CA SER A 328 0.71 2.43 -39.92
C SER A 328 1.79 3.28 -40.61
N LYS A 329 1.60 4.60 -40.72
CA LYS A 329 2.61 5.52 -41.27
C LYS A 329 3.78 5.79 -40.31
N GLY A 330 3.55 5.69 -39.00
CA GLY A 330 4.53 5.98 -37.95
C GLY A 330 4.52 7.45 -37.52
N ILE A 331 4.74 7.70 -36.22
CA ILE A 331 4.58 9.04 -35.64
C ILE A 331 5.76 10.00 -35.93
N LEU A 332 6.92 9.45 -36.28
CA LEU A 332 8.12 10.20 -36.67
C LEU A 332 8.18 10.52 -38.17
N ASN A 333 7.47 9.75 -39.00
CA ASN A 333 7.37 10.00 -40.44
C ASN A 333 6.29 11.06 -40.70
N PHE A 334 6.71 12.30 -40.95
CA PHE A 334 5.85 13.39 -41.42
C PHE A 334 6.67 14.50 -42.08
N ASP A 335 6.05 15.17 -43.04
CA ASP A 335 6.48 16.48 -43.50
C ASP A 335 6.12 17.53 -42.43
N ALA A 336 7.07 18.37 -42.04
CA ALA A 336 6.87 19.39 -41.02
C ALA A 336 5.99 20.55 -41.52
N GLU A 337 6.16 20.98 -42.77
CA GLU A 337 5.51 22.18 -43.33
C GLU A 337 3.99 21.97 -43.47
N GLN A 338 3.57 20.73 -43.75
CA GLN A 338 2.15 20.34 -43.82
C GLN A 338 1.46 20.22 -42.44
N VAL A 339 2.21 20.30 -41.34
CA VAL A 339 1.72 20.04 -39.97
C VAL A 339 1.85 21.27 -39.05
N GLU A 340 2.63 22.28 -39.43
CA GLU A 340 2.68 23.55 -38.69
C GLU A 340 1.33 24.30 -38.73
N ASN A 341 0.87 24.76 -37.57
CA ASN A 341 -0.39 25.50 -37.43
C ASN A 341 -0.23 26.70 -36.49
N LYS A 342 0.70 27.60 -36.82
CA LYS A 342 1.02 28.80 -36.03
C LYS A 342 -0.06 29.87 -36.21
N ILE A 343 -0.41 30.59 -35.15
CA ILE A 343 -1.47 31.61 -35.18
C ILE A 343 -1.03 32.86 -35.96
N THR A 344 -1.85 33.34 -36.91
CA THR A 344 -1.54 34.56 -37.67
C THR A 344 -1.60 35.80 -36.77
N SER A 345 -0.69 36.77 -36.92
CA SER A 345 -0.67 38.01 -36.12
C SER A 345 -2.01 38.77 -36.11
N LYS A 346 -2.73 38.76 -37.25
CA LYS A 346 -4.08 39.33 -37.38
C LYS A 346 -5.14 38.61 -36.53
N GLU A 347 -4.94 37.33 -36.25
CA GLU A 347 -5.85 36.49 -35.44
C GLU A 347 -5.50 36.59 -33.95
N ARG A 348 -4.21 36.60 -33.62
CA ARG A 348 -3.69 36.93 -32.27
C ARG A 348 -4.32 38.23 -31.76
N GLN A 349 -4.37 39.28 -32.59
CA GLN A 349 -5.06 40.54 -32.29
C GLN A 349 -6.58 40.41 -32.10
N LYS A 350 -7.29 39.62 -32.93
CA LYS A 350 -8.74 39.37 -32.77
C LYS A 350 -9.05 38.68 -31.43
N TYR A 351 -8.28 37.66 -31.05
CA TYR A 351 -8.45 36.95 -29.77
C TYR A 351 -8.15 37.85 -28.57
N LEU A 352 -7.11 38.68 -28.64
CA LEU A 352 -6.82 39.70 -27.61
C LEU A 352 -7.98 40.69 -27.44
N ALA A 353 -8.56 41.18 -28.54
CA ALA A 353 -9.71 42.07 -28.50
C ALA A 353 -10.98 41.40 -27.90
N LEU A 354 -11.22 40.13 -28.22
CA LEU A 354 -12.32 39.34 -27.64
C LEU A 354 -12.14 39.15 -26.12
N LYS A 355 -10.95 38.72 -25.69
CA LYS A 355 -10.62 38.50 -24.27
C LYS A 355 -10.70 39.80 -23.45
N ARG A 356 -10.30 40.94 -24.04
CA ARG A 356 -10.44 42.28 -23.42
C ARG A 356 -11.91 42.70 -23.26
N LYS A 357 -12.79 42.40 -24.24
CA LYS A 357 -14.25 42.65 -24.13
C LYS A 357 -14.94 41.76 -23.09
N GLN A 358 -14.50 40.51 -22.95
CA GLN A 358 -15.01 39.62 -21.89
C GLN A 358 -14.61 40.08 -20.48
N ALA A 359 -13.40 40.65 -20.33
CA ALA A 359 -12.91 41.15 -19.04
C ALA A 359 -13.71 42.34 -18.52
N THR A 360 -13.95 43.37 -19.36
CA THR A 360 -14.70 44.57 -18.95
C THR A 360 -16.15 44.25 -18.56
N ALA A 361 -16.78 43.27 -19.20
CA ALA A 361 -18.14 42.82 -18.89
C ALA A 361 -18.30 42.21 -17.48
N LYS A 362 -17.22 41.78 -16.81
CA LYS A 362 -17.26 41.26 -15.44
C LYS A 362 -17.25 42.36 -14.36
N VAL A 363 -16.65 43.53 -14.64
CA VAL A 363 -16.42 44.57 -13.62
C VAL A 363 -17.73 45.27 -13.22
N ASN A 364 -18.60 45.57 -14.19
CA ASN A 364 -19.86 46.30 -13.98
C ASN A 364 -20.97 45.52 -13.23
N ARG A 365 -20.68 44.40 -12.56
CA ARG A 365 -21.67 43.59 -11.81
C ARG A 365 -21.46 43.55 -10.30
N ASN A 366 -20.36 44.09 -9.78
CA ASN A 366 -19.99 43.96 -8.37
C ASN A 366 -20.13 45.28 -7.57
N ALA A 367 -21.06 46.16 -7.97
CA ALA A 367 -21.36 47.41 -7.25
C ALA A 367 -22.82 47.46 -6.79
N VAL A 368 -23.05 48.07 -5.62
CA VAL A 368 -24.35 48.33 -4.95
C VAL A 368 -25.04 47.12 -4.30
N ALA A 369 -24.79 46.92 -2.99
CA ALA A 369 -25.82 46.98 -1.92
C ALA A 369 -25.14 47.00 -0.51
N PRO A 370 -25.67 47.72 0.51
CA PRO A 370 -25.00 47.90 1.83
C PRO A 370 -25.55 47.01 2.97
N MET A 371 -24.90 47.07 4.13
CA MET A 371 -25.20 46.31 5.36
C MET A 371 -26.22 47.00 6.29
N MET A 372 -26.93 46.23 7.14
CA MET A 372 -27.62 46.69 8.36
C MET A 372 -27.57 45.60 9.48
N SER A 373 -27.69 46.04 10.74
CA SER A 373 -27.61 45.28 12.03
C SER A 373 -28.60 45.92 13.05
N PRO A 374 -28.71 45.54 14.37
CA PRO A 374 -28.20 44.41 15.19
C PRO A 374 -29.41 43.61 15.79
N PRO A 375 -29.73 43.41 17.11
CA PRO A 375 -28.96 43.22 18.38
C PRO A 375 -29.39 42.09 19.37
N ALA A 376 -28.42 41.61 20.16
CA ALA A 376 -28.38 41.25 21.61
C ALA A 376 -29.52 40.56 22.44
N GLY A 377 -29.09 39.67 23.37
CA GLY A 377 -29.82 39.17 24.58
C GLY A 377 -30.08 37.64 24.57
N ALA A 378 -30.03 36.85 25.67
CA ALA A 378 -29.60 37.03 27.08
C ALA A 378 -29.11 35.67 27.67
N ALA A 379 -28.92 35.51 29.00
CA ALA A 379 -28.09 34.43 29.61
C ALA A 379 -28.79 33.50 30.66
N SER A 380 -27.99 32.66 31.38
CA SER A 380 -28.29 31.74 32.52
C SER A 380 -28.83 30.33 32.20
N SER A 381 -28.65 29.26 33.02
CA SER A 381 -27.62 28.89 34.04
C SER A 381 -27.79 27.41 34.50
N THR A 382 -26.75 26.76 35.03
CA THR A 382 -26.78 25.39 35.61
C THR A 382 -27.14 25.36 37.11
N PRO A 383 -27.55 24.19 37.64
CA PRO A 383 -26.96 23.68 38.88
C PRO A 383 -26.76 22.13 38.94
N GLN A 384 -26.02 21.64 39.93
CA GLN A 384 -25.83 20.20 40.26
C GLN A 384 -25.63 20.01 41.81
N PRO A 385 -25.29 18.83 42.39
CA PRO A 385 -26.11 18.16 43.42
C PRO A 385 -25.48 18.12 44.84
N GLY A 386 -26.02 17.31 45.76
CA GLY A 386 -25.36 17.01 47.05
C GLY A 386 -25.85 15.78 47.82
N ASN A 387 -24.89 15.03 48.42
CA ASN A 387 -24.85 14.34 49.73
C ASN A 387 -26.02 13.40 50.19
N SER A 388 -25.84 12.27 50.92
CA SER A 388 -24.79 11.90 51.92
C SER A 388 -24.85 10.42 52.42
N ALA A 389 -23.70 9.91 52.92
CA ALA A 389 -23.48 9.00 54.09
C ALA A 389 -23.84 7.47 54.08
N SER A 390 -23.21 6.73 55.03
CA SER A 390 -23.14 5.27 55.32
C SER A 390 -22.78 5.06 56.83
N PRO A 391 -22.26 3.93 57.41
CA PRO A 391 -22.09 2.49 57.05
C PRO A 391 -22.86 1.56 58.08
N PRO A 392 -22.33 0.66 58.98
CA PRO A 392 -21.22 -0.35 59.04
C PRO A 392 -21.59 -1.77 59.62
N VAL A 393 -20.56 -2.60 59.99
CA VAL A 393 -20.47 -3.67 61.05
C VAL A 393 -20.36 -5.20 60.66
N GLU A 394 -19.30 -5.83 61.21
CA GLU A 394 -18.76 -7.22 61.48
C GLU A 394 -19.60 -8.53 61.25
N GLU A 395 -19.11 -9.80 61.35
CA GLU A 395 -17.98 -10.46 62.08
C GLU A 395 -17.45 -11.79 61.38
N LEU A 396 -16.71 -12.72 62.05
CA LEU A 396 -15.95 -13.88 61.47
C LEU A 396 -16.35 -15.33 62.00
N PRO A 397 -15.49 -16.40 62.10
CA PRO A 397 -15.56 -17.58 61.20
C PRO A 397 -15.55 -19.01 61.83
N VAL A 398 -15.77 -20.09 61.05
CA VAL A 398 -15.50 -21.51 61.44
C VAL A 398 -15.00 -22.36 60.25
N ASP A 399 -14.12 -23.34 60.53
CA ASP A 399 -13.46 -24.24 59.55
C ASP A 399 -14.32 -25.47 59.15
N THR A 400 -14.14 -25.98 57.92
CA THR A 400 -14.82 -27.17 57.37
C THR A 400 -13.95 -28.03 56.44
N THR A 401 -12.72 -27.60 56.14
CA THR A 401 -12.00 -28.03 54.93
C THR A 401 -11.44 -29.46 55.01
N GLY A 402 -11.09 -29.93 56.22
CA GLY A 402 -10.34 -31.17 56.41
C GLY A 402 -11.11 -32.48 56.18
N GLN A 403 -12.43 -32.51 56.44
CA GLN A 403 -13.22 -33.74 56.33
C GLN A 403 -13.47 -34.16 54.87
N MET A 404 -13.72 -33.20 53.98
CA MET A 404 -14.06 -33.49 52.58
C MET A 404 -12.93 -34.19 51.81
N LEU A 405 -11.66 -33.92 52.16
CA LEU A 405 -10.50 -34.57 51.54
C LEU A 405 -10.37 -36.06 51.88
N LEU A 406 -10.74 -36.46 53.10
CA LEU A 406 -10.64 -37.84 53.58
C LEU A 406 -11.65 -38.78 52.90
N ASP A 407 -12.87 -38.31 52.65
CA ASP A 407 -13.88 -39.13 51.96
C ASP A 407 -13.64 -39.20 50.45
N LEU A 408 -13.06 -38.16 49.85
CA LEU A 408 -12.64 -38.18 48.44
C LEU A 408 -11.54 -39.23 48.20
N GLN A 409 -10.58 -39.37 49.13
CA GLN A 409 -9.55 -40.41 49.09
C GLN A 409 -10.12 -41.84 49.19
N ARG A 410 -11.17 -42.04 50.01
CA ARG A 410 -11.85 -43.35 50.14
C ARG A 410 -12.61 -43.72 48.88
N TYR A 411 -13.24 -42.75 48.23
CA TYR A 411 -14.03 -42.97 47.02
C TYR A 411 -13.16 -43.47 45.84
N THR A 412 -12.00 -42.87 45.61
CA THR A 412 -11.17 -43.18 44.42
C THR A 412 -10.50 -44.55 44.47
N MET A 413 -10.14 -45.06 45.67
CA MET A 413 -9.61 -46.42 45.84
C MET A 413 -10.58 -47.54 45.39
N SER A 414 -11.87 -47.24 45.20
CA SER A 414 -12.89 -48.23 44.83
C SER A 414 -12.98 -48.54 43.33
N LYS A 415 -12.40 -47.71 42.44
CA LYS A 415 -12.52 -47.86 40.98
C LYS A 415 -11.22 -47.49 40.26
N ASN A 416 -10.40 -48.51 40.01
CA ASN A 416 -9.07 -48.32 39.41
C ASN A 416 -8.94 -49.08 38.08
N ASN A 417 -8.92 -48.36 36.96
CA ASN A 417 -8.39 -48.82 35.68
C ASN A 417 -7.98 -47.59 34.85
N ILE A 418 -6.68 -47.41 34.60
CA ILE A 418 -6.10 -46.11 34.16
C ILE A 418 -5.31 -46.27 32.86
N ALA A 419 -5.56 -45.38 31.91
CA ALA A 419 -4.66 -45.08 30.79
C ALA A 419 -4.78 -43.60 30.40
N GLY A 420 -3.67 -42.86 30.36
CA GLY A 420 -3.66 -41.48 29.84
C GLY A 420 -2.63 -40.49 30.41
N PHE A 421 -2.00 -40.77 31.55
CA PHE A 421 -0.96 -39.90 32.13
C PHE A 421 0.45 -40.45 31.88
N PHE A 422 1.45 -39.55 31.87
CA PHE A 422 2.86 -39.91 31.62
C PHE A 422 3.55 -40.41 32.90
N ASN A 423 3.27 -39.79 34.05
CA ASN A 423 3.77 -40.25 35.34
C ASN A 423 2.62 -40.64 36.30
N ASN A 424 2.40 -41.94 36.43
CA ASN A 424 1.35 -42.55 37.25
C ASN A 424 1.77 -42.81 38.70
N SER A 425 2.97 -42.40 39.14
CA SER A 425 3.48 -42.73 40.48
C SER A 425 2.60 -42.13 41.59
N PRO A 426 2.20 -42.89 42.63
CA PRO A 426 1.54 -42.33 43.82
C PRO A 426 2.51 -41.59 44.75
N ILE A 427 3.82 -41.67 44.47
CA ILE A 427 4.90 -41.00 45.20
C ILE A 427 5.41 -39.82 44.34
N ALA A 428 5.64 -38.66 44.96
CA ALA A 428 6.19 -37.49 44.28
C ALA A 428 7.71 -37.65 44.02
N ILE A 429 8.22 -37.02 42.95
CA ILE A 429 9.65 -37.09 42.57
C ILE A 429 10.54 -36.30 43.55
N ASP A 430 10.00 -35.23 44.12
CA ASP A 430 10.67 -34.33 45.07
C ASP A 430 9.64 -33.80 46.09
N THR A 431 10.15 -33.19 47.16
CA THR A 431 9.40 -32.55 48.25
C THR A 431 8.74 -31.22 47.90
N SER A 432 9.00 -30.67 46.70
CA SER A 432 8.34 -29.47 46.18
C SER A 432 6.87 -29.69 45.79
N TYR A 433 6.00 -28.71 46.10
CA TYR A 433 4.59 -28.72 45.70
C TYR A 433 4.37 -28.91 44.19
N CYS A 434 5.28 -28.45 43.34
CA CYS A 434 5.17 -28.61 41.88
C CYS A 434 5.33 -30.08 41.42
N ALA A 435 6.10 -30.89 42.15
CA ALA A 435 6.28 -32.31 41.87
C ALA A 435 5.01 -33.14 42.14
N ILE A 436 4.09 -32.64 42.98
CA ILE A 436 2.81 -33.29 43.27
C ILE A 436 1.93 -33.28 42.00
N TYR A 437 1.77 -32.11 41.38
CA TYR A 437 0.91 -31.88 40.21
C TYR A 437 1.52 -32.29 38.87
N SER A 438 2.81 -32.65 38.83
CA SER A 438 3.51 -33.07 37.61
C SER A 438 3.07 -34.47 37.15
N LEU A 439 2.02 -34.53 36.32
CA LEU A 439 1.46 -35.75 35.71
C LEU A 439 1.88 -35.96 34.24
N MET A 440 2.28 -34.89 33.55
CA MET A 440 2.52 -34.86 32.10
C MET A 440 3.99 -34.67 31.68
N ASN A 441 4.89 -34.46 32.63
CA ASN A 441 6.33 -34.25 32.38
C ASN A 441 7.16 -34.94 33.49
N SER A 442 8.43 -35.24 33.23
CA SER A 442 9.37 -35.89 34.16
C SER A 442 10.01 -34.92 35.16
N LYS A 443 10.02 -33.62 34.83
CA LYS A 443 10.38 -32.50 35.70
C LYS A 443 9.34 -31.38 35.55
N ASN A 444 9.32 -30.46 36.50
CA ASN A 444 8.48 -29.26 36.46
C ASN A 444 8.68 -28.53 35.12
N SER A 445 7.62 -27.97 34.52
CA SER A 445 7.69 -27.34 33.18
C SER A 445 8.48 -26.02 33.11
N GLU A 446 9.14 -25.60 34.20
CA GLU A 446 9.88 -24.33 34.37
C GLU A 446 9.09 -23.04 34.03
N GLN A 447 7.77 -23.18 33.83
CA GLN A 447 6.83 -22.11 33.50
C GLN A 447 6.25 -21.45 34.77
N ASP A 448 6.71 -20.23 35.05
CA ASP A 448 6.13 -19.37 36.07
C ASP A 448 4.80 -18.73 35.58
N VAL A 449 3.73 -19.51 35.66
CA VAL A 449 2.37 -19.08 35.31
C VAL A 449 1.85 -17.92 36.19
N SER A 450 2.51 -17.62 37.32
CA SER A 450 2.18 -16.49 38.20
C SER A 450 2.30 -15.12 37.52
N LYS A 451 3.01 -15.05 36.39
CA LYS A 451 3.15 -13.83 35.57
C LYS A 451 1.93 -13.54 34.67
N LEU A 452 1.01 -14.50 34.51
CA LEU A 452 -0.17 -14.36 33.66
C LEU A 452 -1.24 -13.48 34.34
N PRO A 453 -1.91 -12.58 33.61
CA PRO A 453 -3.10 -11.87 34.08
C PRO A 453 -4.19 -12.84 34.56
N GLN A 454 -4.86 -12.49 35.66
CA GLN A 454 -5.83 -13.36 36.33
C GLN A 454 -6.99 -13.77 35.42
N ASP A 455 -7.47 -12.89 34.53
CA ASP A 455 -8.52 -13.20 33.55
C ASP A 455 -8.09 -14.28 32.54
N ILE A 456 -6.81 -14.27 32.14
CA ILE A 456 -6.24 -15.28 31.24
C ILE A 456 -6.12 -16.62 31.97
N MET A 457 -5.69 -16.62 33.23
CA MET A 457 -5.66 -17.84 34.06
C MET A 457 -7.07 -18.41 34.28
N ILE A 458 -8.07 -17.59 34.62
CA ILE A 458 -9.46 -18.02 34.78
C ILE A 458 -9.98 -18.63 33.47
N LYS A 459 -9.74 -17.97 32.34
CA LYS A 459 -10.18 -18.45 31.03
C LYS A 459 -9.50 -19.79 30.66
N LEU A 460 -8.19 -19.89 30.84
CA LEU A 460 -7.42 -21.11 30.55
C LEU A 460 -7.85 -22.28 31.45
N CYS A 461 -8.10 -22.03 32.74
CA CYS A 461 -8.68 -23.02 33.65
C CYS A 461 -10.09 -23.44 33.21
N SER A 462 -10.96 -22.51 32.82
CA SER A 462 -12.31 -22.85 32.35
C SER A 462 -12.30 -23.69 31.08
N GLU A 463 -11.44 -23.37 30.11
CA GLU A 463 -11.27 -24.15 28.87
C GLU A 463 -10.69 -25.54 29.16
N ALA A 464 -9.73 -25.64 30.09
CA ALA A 464 -9.20 -26.93 30.56
C ALA A 464 -10.28 -27.80 31.24
N PHE A 465 -11.16 -27.20 32.05
CA PHE A 465 -12.29 -27.93 32.67
C PHE A 465 -13.36 -28.34 31.65
N TYR A 466 -13.65 -27.52 30.63
CA TYR A 466 -14.59 -27.88 29.56
C TYR A 466 -14.06 -28.96 28.60
N SER A 467 -12.75 -29.00 28.36
CA SER A 467 -12.11 -29.95 27.44
C SER A 467 -11.65 -31.27 28.08
N THR A 468 -11.63 -31.36 29.42
CA THR A 468 -11.17 -32.57 30.13
C THR A 468 -12.33 -33.50 30.48
N ASP A 469 -12.22 -34.78 30.11
CA ASP A 469 -13.14 -35.82 30.58
C ASP A 469 -13.07 -35.98 32.11
N THR A 470 -14.22 -35.86 32.76
CA THR A 470 -14.49 -36.18 34.16
C THR A 470 -13.77 -37.41 34.69
N THR A 471 -13.71 -38.51 33.93
CA THR A 471 -13.07 -39.76 34.38
C THR A 471 -11.56 -39.58 34.55
N LYS A 472 -10.91 -38.91 33.59
CA LYS A 472 -9.48 -38.58 33.62
C LYS A 472 -9.17 -37.55 34.71
N MET A 473 -10.02 -36.55 34.89
CA MET A 473 -9.87 -35.54 35.95
C MET A 473 -9.89 -36.18 37.34
N ILE A 474 -10.85 -37.07 37.62
CA ILE A 474 -10.94 -37.81 38.89
C ILE A 474 -9.70 -38.70 39.09
N SER A 475 -9.25 -39.41 38.07
CA SER A 475 -8.02 -40.23 38.14
C SER A 475 -6.78 -39.40 38.45
N GLY A 476 -6.60 -38.25 37.79
CA GLY A 476 -5.48 -37.34 38.02
C GLY A 476 -5.49 -36.76 39.44
N LEU A 477 -6.64 -36.30 39.91
CA LEU A 477 -6.82 -35.80 41.28
C LEU A 477 -6.53 -36.87 42.34
N SER A 478 -6.87 -38.14 42.09
CA SER A 478 -6.52 -39.26 42.99
C SER A 478 -5.01 -39.48 43.11
N ILE A 479 -4.25 -39.32 42.02
CA ILE A 479 -2.78 -39.43 42.04
C ILE A 479 -2.19 -38.26 42.83
N VAL A 480 -2.66 -37.03 42.58
CA VAL A 480 -2.26 -35.81 43.32
C VAL A 480 -2.53 -35.93 44.82
N ALA A 481 -3.74 -36.37 45.20
CA ALA A 481 -4.10 -36.59 46.60
C ALA A 481 -3.19 -37.65 47.27
N SER A 482 -2.91 -38.76 46.58
CA SER A 482 -2.04 -39.82 47.10
C SER A 482 -0.61 -39.32 47.35
N ARG A 483 -0.05 -38.55 46.41
CA ARG A 483 1.27 -37.90 46.55
C ARG A 483 1.31 -36.92 47.73
N TYR A 484 0.25 -36.15 47.92
CA TYR A 484 0.15 -35.23 49.06
C TYR A 484 0.08 -35.97 50.40
N THR A 485 -0.73 -37.03 50.53
CA THR A 485 -0.80 -37.84 51.75
C THR A 485 0.53 -38.52 52.09
N ASP A 486 1.25 -39.04 51.09
CA ASP A 486 2.59 -39.63 51.27
C ASP A 486 3.61 -38.60 51.80
N LEU A 487 3.65 -37.39 51.22
CA LEU A 487 4.51 -36.30 51.69
C LEU A 487 4.16 -35.85 53.12
N MET A 488 2.88 -35.66 53.44
CA MET A 488 2.46 -35.26 54.79
C MET A 488 2.77 -36.33 55.84
N ASN A 489 2.57 -37.62 55.51
CA ASN A 489 2.97 -38.72 56.39
C ASN A 489 4.48 -38.76 56.65
N LYS A 490 5.31 -38.48 55.64
CA LYS A 490 6.77 -38.37 55.79
C LYS A 490 7.17 -37.20 56.69
N VAL A 491 6.52 -36.04 56.57
CA VAL A 491 6.76 -34.88 57.47
C VAL A 491 6.40 -35.22 58.92
N SER A 492 5.24 -35.83 59.17
CA SER A 492 4.83 -36.25 60.53
C SER A 492 5.79 -37.28 61.13
N GLN A 493 6.30 -38.22 60.34
CA GLN A 493 7.31 -39.19 60.80
C GLN A 493 8.67 -38.54 61.11
N LEU A 494 9.05 -37.47 60.39
CA LEU A 494 10.26 -36.69 60.70
C LEU A 494 10.11 -35.93 62.02
N GLN A 495 8.95 -35.32 62.28
CA GLN A 495 8.65 -34.65 63.55
C GLN A 495 8.64 -35.62 64.74
N GLN A 496 8.02 -36.80 64.59
CA GLN A 496 8.06 -37.85 65.63
C GLN A 496 9.49 -38.35 65.91
N LYS A 497 10.34 -38.47 64.88
CA LYS A 497 11.76 -38.81 65.07
C LYS A 497 12.55 -37.72 65.80
N GLN A 498 12.26 -36.44 65.56
CA GLN A 498 12.87 -35.34 66.30
C GLN A 498 12.46 -35.32 67.78
N GLN A 499 11.20 -35.66 68.10
CA GLN A 499 10.75 -35.78 69.50
C GLN A 499 11.39 -36.98 70.20
N GLN A 500 11.44 -38.16 69.56
CA GLN A 500 12.09 -39.35 70.15
C GLN A 500 13.62 -39.19 70.33
N GLN A 501 14.27 -38.27 69.60
CA GLN A 501 15.69 -37.95 69.81
C GLN A 501 15.95 -36.96 70.95
N GLN A 502 14.93 -36.39 71.60
CA GLN A 502 15.09 -35.50 72.75
C GLN A 502 14.97 -36.19 74.12
N GLU A 503 14.41 -37.40 74.20
CA GLU A 503 14.22 -38.11 75.49
C GLU A 503 15.41 -39.02 75.90
N THR A 504 16.41 -39.23 75.04
CA THR A 504 17.56 -40.12 75.34
C THR A 504 18.93 -39.48 75.13
N GLY A 505 19.64 -39.15 76.21
CA GLY A 505 21.11 -38.93 76.17
C GLY A 505 21.66 -37.65 76.80
N ILE A 506 21.44 -37.43 78.11
CA ILE A 506 22.05 -36.30 78.83
C ILE A 506 23.55 -36.56 79.14
N ASN A 507 24.39 -35.56 78.85
CA ASN A 507 25.78 -35.34 79.34
C ASN A 507 26.91 -36.33 78.98
N LYS A 508 27.90 -35.83 78.21
CA LYS A 508 29.11 -35.25 78.83
C LYS A 508 29.85 -34.24 77.92
N ARG A 509 30.48 -33.24 78.54
CA ARG A 509 31.16 -32.08 77.93
C ARG A 509 32.66 -32.31 77.65
N LYS A 510 33.23 -31.55 76.71
CA LYS A 510 34.38 -30.60 76.84
C LYS A 510 34.87 -30.14 75.44
N VAL A 511 35.54 -29.01 75.22
CA VAL A 511 35.64 -27.64 75.83
C VAL A 511 36.42 -26.79 74.78
N GLU A 512 36.00 -25.57 74.42
CA GLU A 512 36.55 -24.20 74.70
C GLU A 512 35.55 -23.23 73.97
N GLU A 513 35.07 -22.07 74.42
CA GLU A 513 35.67 -20.86 75.04
C GLU A 513 36.52 -20.05 74.04
N GLU A 514 36.30 -18.75 73.71
CA GLU A 514 35.21 -17.74 73.92
C GLU A 514 34.91 -17.05 72.54
N ASP A 515 34.37 -15.84 72.25
CA ASP A 515 34.05 -14.57 72.96
C ASP A 515 32.99 -13.73 72.15
N GLU A 516 32.58 -12.56 72.65
CA GLU A 516 31.66 -11.53 72.10
C GLU A 516 32.33 -10.53 71.11
N ALA A 517 31.72 -9.51 70.45
CA ALA A 517 30.40 -9.30 69.83
C ALA A 517 30.39 -7.97 68.97
N SER A 518 29.29 -7.70 68.26
CA SER A 518 28.76 -6.38 67.82
C SER A 518 29.22 -5.64 66.51
N ASP A 519 28.18 -5.22 65.77
CA ASP A 519 27.92 -3.96 65.02
C ASP A 519 28.63 -3.50 63.70
N SER A 520 27.76 -3.38 62.67
CA SER A 520 27.61 -2.39 61.57
C SER A 520 28.70 -1.87 60.58
N LYS A 521 28.15 -1.44 59.42
CA LYS A 521 28.54 -0.32 58.50
C LYS A 521 29.54 -0.51 57.34
N ARG A 522 28.96 -0.45 56.14
CA ARG A 522 29.19 0.53 55.04
C ARG A 522 30.55 0.65 54.29
N ILE A 523 30.43 0.51 52.96
CA ILE A 523 30.82 1.47 51.89
C ILE A 523 32.29 1.95 51.80
N LYS A 524 33.02 1.43 50.81
CA LYS A 524 33.48 2.10 49.55
C LYS A 524 34.12 1.03 48.64
N LYS A 525 34.02 1.00 47.30
CA LYS A 525 33.90 2.00 46.20
C LYS A 525 35.24 2.68 45.87
N GLU A 526 35.55 2.75 44.56
CA GLU A 526 36.68 3.44 43.90
C GLU A 526 38.09 2.86 44.18
N ASP A 527 39.03 2.82 43.24
CA ASP A 527 38.97 2.71 41.76
C ASP A 527 40.39 2.42 41.20
N GLU A 528 40.56 2.38 39.87
CA GLU A 528 41.82 2.70 39.16
C GLU A 528 43.08 1.78 39.33
N VAL A 529 44.04 1.67 38.39
CA VAL A 529 44.03 1.91 36.93
C VAL A 529 45.18 1.15 36.23
N ALA A 530 44.99 0.84 34.93
CA ALA A 530 46.04 0.56 33.93
C ALA A 530 46.99 -0.65 34.17
N LEU A 531 47.85 -1.07 33.23
CA LEU A 531 48.10 -0.67 31.83
C LEU A 531 48.26 -1.99 31.04
N ALA A 532 47.40 -2.39 30.08
CA ALA A 532 47.07 -1.79 28.78
C ALA A 532 48.19 -1.88 27.73
N SER A 533 47.81 -1.67 26.45
CA SER A 533 48.61 -1.70 25.20
C SER A 533 48.88 -3.08 24.57
N ASN A 534 48.83 -3.27 23.25
CA ASN A 534 48.44 -2.43 22.08
C ASN A 534 48.30 -3.37 20.85
N VAL A 535 47.74 -3.07 19.67
CA VAL A 535 46.73 -2.15 19.06
C VAL A 535 46.68 -2.58 17.57
N ALA A 536 45.63 -2.45 16.74
CA ALA A 536 44.41 -1.64 16.69
C ALA A 536 43.18 -2.55 16.40
N ASP A 537 41.91 -2.21 16.64
CA ASP A 537 41.13 -0.98 16.39
C ASP A 537 40.96 -0.67 14.87
N ASN A 538 39.76 -0.62 14.28
CA ASN A 538 38.47 0.04 14.58
C ASN A 538 38.31 1.40 13.89
N GLU A 539 37.07 1.68 13.47
CA GLU A 539 36.36 2.98 13.32
C GLU A 539 35.43 3.00 12.09
N ALA A 540 34.20 3.55 12.13
CA ALA A 540 33.41 4.06 13.27
C ALA A 540 31.91 4.25 12.89
N LYS A 541 31.13 4.68 13.91
CA LYS A 541 29.76 5.24 13.90
C LYS A 541 28.61 4.21 14.03
N LEU A 542 27.64 4.30 14.96
CA LEU A 542 26.92 5.45 15.59
C LEU A 542 26.00 6.17 14.58
N GLU A 543 24.79 6.65 14.91
CA GLU A 543 24.26 7.15 16.18
C GLU A 543 22.83 6.62 16.48
N ASP A 544 22.60 6.23 17.74
CA ASP A 544 21.57 6.70 18.68
C ASP A 544 20.12 6.95 18.23
N GLU A 545 19.18 6.16 18.78
CA GLU A 545 17.75 6.45 18.84
C GLU A 545 17.32 6.66 20.30
N TYR A 546 16.72 7.82 20.61
CA TYR A 546 16.21 8.17 21.94
C TYR A 546 14.68 8.04 21.98
N ASP A 547 14.16 7.12 22.81
CA ASP A 547 12.73 7.07 23.15
C ASP A 547 12.50 7.50 24.61
N TYR A 548 11.70 8.55 24.81
CA TYR A 548 11.03 8.84 26.07
C TYR A 548 9.86 9.81 25.90
N ASP A 549 8.63 9.29 25.72
CA ASP A 549 7.57 9.35 26.75
C ASP A 549 6.20 8.96 26.16
N SER A 550 5.82 7.69 26.32
CA SER A 550 4.42 7.28 26.14
C SER A 550 3.69 7.36 27.48
N THR A 551 2.76 8.32 27.59
CA THR A 551 2.03 8.59 28.84
C THR A 551 0.95 7.55 29.11
N LYS A 552 1.38 6.42 29.67
CA LYS A 552 0.63 5.45 30.48
C LYS A 552 -0.71 4.98 29.90
N ASP A 553 -0.71 3.76 29.38
CA ASP A 553 -1.79 2.83 29.72
C ASP A 553 -1.23 1.47 30.15
N GLN A 554 -2.05 0.80 30.97
CA GLN A 554 -1.87 -0.47 31.70
C GLN A 554 -0.68 -1.39 31.37
N LYS A 555 0.05 -1.80 32.42
CA LYS A 555 1.14 -2.81 32.36
C LYS A 555 0.62 -4.17 31.87
N HIS A 556 0.85 -4.48 30.60
CA HIS A 556 1.01 -5.86 30.17
C HIS A 556 2.40 -6.35 30.59
N THR A 557 2.48 -7.29 31.54
CA THR A 557 3.69 -8.10 31.74
C THR A 557 3.90 -8.94 30.48
N GLU A 558 5.07 -8.83 29.86
CA GLU A 558 5.43 -9.70 28.73
C GLU A 558 5.46 -11.17 29.18
N ILE A 559 4.85 -12.03 28.38
CA ILE A 559 4.78 -13.47 28.63
C ILE A 559 5.97 -14.11 27.91
N ASP A 560 7.08 -14.28 28.62
CA ASP A 560 8.28 -14.97 28.13
C ASP A 560 7.97 -16.45 27.79
N LEU A 561 7.55 -16.68 26.54
CA LEU A 561 7.45 -18.01 25.97
C LEU A 561 8.86 -18.48 25.56
N ILE A 562 9.35 -19.53 26.22
CA ILE A 562 10.65 -20.15 25.92
C ILE A 562 10.71 -20.52 24.44
N LYS A 563 11.65 -19.92 23.72
CA LYS A 563 11.91 -20.23 22.31
C LYS A 563 12.47 -21.66 22.21
N PRO A 564 11.95 -22.54 21.33
CA PRO A 564 12.39 -23.92 21.25
C PRO A 564 13.87 -24.02 20.85
N GLN A 565 14.54 -25.09 21.31
CA GLN A 565 15.95 -25.32 20.97
C GLN A 565 16.17 -25.36 19.45
N ALA A 566 17.23 -24.70 18.98
CA ALA A 566 17.54 -24.61 17.58
C ALA A 566 18.12 -25.94 17.05
N MET A 567 17.30 -26.66 16.27
CA MET A 567 17.66 -27.85 15.50
C MET A 567 19.02 -27.70 14.76
N THR A 568 19.81 -28.77 14.65
CA THR A 568 21.14 -28.73 14.02
C THR A 568 21.07 -28.50 12.51
N GLU A 569 22.19 -28.12 11.89
CA GLU A 569 22.24 -27.83 10.44
C GLU A 569 22.04 -29.10 9.59
N GLU A 570 22.51 -30.26 10.05
CA GLU A 570 22.26 -31.55 9.37
C GLU A 570 20.79 -31.97 9.45
N GLU A 571 20.15 -31.81 10.61
CA GLU A 571 18.72 -32.09 10.75
C GLU A 571 17.89 -31.16 9.87
N LYS A 572 18.22 -29.85 9.85
CA LYS A 572 17.60 -28.89 8.92
C LYS A 572 17.74 -29.31 7.47
N MET A 573 18.90 -29.82 7.04
CA MET A 573 19.10 -30.36 5.67
C MET A 573 18.21 -31.58 5.42
N LYS A 574 18.23 -32.60 6.29
CA LYS A 574 17.41 -33.81 6.17
C LYS A 574 15.91 -33.50 6.14
N HIS A 575 15.46 -32.51 6.93
CA HIS A 575 14.08 -32.01 6.88
C HIS A 575 13.78 -31.24 5.59
N LEU A 576 14.71 -30.43 5.07
CA LEU A 576 14.54 -29.73 3.80
C LEU A 576 14.44 -30.69 2.61
N GLU A 577 15.34 -31.68 2.53
CA GLU A 577 15.30 -32.73 1.51
C GLU A 577 13.94 -33.42 1.45
N ARG A 578 13.41 -33.82 2.62
CA ARG A 578 12.08 -34.40 2.75
C ARG A 578 10.96 -33.44 2.34
N ILE A 579 11.04 -32.16 2.74
CA ILE A 579 10.05 -31.15 2.35
C ILE A 579 10.04 -30.95 0.83
N VAL A 580 11.22 -30.84 0.21
CA VAL A 580 11.34 -30.70 -1.26
C VAL A 580 10.76 -31.91 -1.97
N GLN A 581 11.10 -33.14 -1.52
CA GLN A 581 10.50 -34.37 -2.06
C GLN A 581 8.96 -34.34 -1.97
N HIS A 582 8.39 -34.07 -0.80
CA HIS A 582 6.93 -34.04 -0.64
C HIS A 582 6.26 -32.93 -1.49
N ILE A 583 6.94 -31.81 -1.77
CA ILE A 583 6.45 -30.78 -2.69
C ILE A 583 6.55 -31.22 -4.16
N MET A 584 7.59 -31.98 -4.55
CA MET A 584 7.66 -32.61 -5.88
C MET A 584 6.54 -33.66 -6.05
N ASP A 585 6.28 -34.48 -5.03
CA ASP A 585 5.27 -35.55 -5.08
C ASP A 585 3.84 -35.00 -5.27
N VAL A 586 3.55 -33.80 -4.77
CA VAL A 586 2.27 -33.09 -5.01
C VAL A 586 2.02 -32.83 -6.50
N SER A 587 3.04 -32.80 -7.35
CA SER A 587 2.87 -32.68 -8.81
C SER A 587 2.30 -33.95 -9.47
N ASN A 588 2.46 -35.11 -8.82
CA ASN A 588 1.98 -36.42 -9.30
C ASN A 588 0.53 -36.74 -8.87
N ASN A 589 -0.03 -35.97 -7.93
CA ASN A 589 -1.39 -36.15 -7.44
C ASN A 589 -2.40 -35.46 -8.36
N ASP A 590 -3.10 -36.22 -9.19
CA ASP A 590 -4.10 -35.72 -10.16
C ASP A 590 -5.45 -35.28 -9.52
N GLU A 591 -5.55 -35.22 -8.18
CA GLU A 591 -6.72 -34.68 -7.47
C GLU A 591 -6.86 -33.15 -7.67
N SER A 592 -7.49 -32.77 -8.79
CA SER A 592 -7.82 -31.38 -9.10
C SER A 592 -8.87 -30.83 -8.11
N SER A 593 -8.44 -29.93 -7.24
CA SER A 593 -9.32 -29.21 -6.30
C SER A 593 -10.27 -28.23 -7.02
N GLU A 594 -11.38 -28.73 -7.58
CA GLU A 594 -12.37 -27.95 -8.34
C GLU A 594 -13.03 -26.80 -7.53
N ALA A 595 -12.95 -26.88 -6.20
CA ALA A 595 -13.66 -26.02 -5.24
C ALA A 595 -13.43 -24.50 -5.39
N ASN A 596 -12.31 -24.05 -5.96
CA ASN A 596 -11.92 -22.63 -5.96
C ASN A 596 -12.34 -21.83 -7.21
N THR A 597 -13.05 -22.44 -8.15
CA THR A 597 -13.38 -21.82 -9.46
C THR A 597 -14.42 -20.68 -9.38
N ALA A 598 -15.07 -20.49 -8.23
CA ALA A 598 -16.22 -19.59 -8.09
C ALA A 598 -15.88 -18.11 -7.79
N LEU A 599 -14.77 -17.81 -7.11
CA LEU A 599 -14.61 -16.54 -6.37
C LEU A 599 -13.90 -15.40 -7.12
N VAL A 600 -13.21 -15.63 -8.24
CA VAL A 600 -12.44 -14.58 -8.94
C VAL A 600 -12.71 -14.57 -10.45
N LYS A 601 -13.74 -13.82 -10.86
CA LYS A 601 -14.05 -13.54 -12.29
C LYS A 601 -13.92 -12.06 -12.72
N ASP A 602 -13.72 -11.13 -11.78
CA ASP A 602 -13.61 -9.69 -12.09
C ASP A 602 -12.54 -8.99 -11.23
N GLN A 603 -11.28 -9.40 -11.42
CA GLN A 603 -10.10 -8.67 -10.93
C GLN A 603 -9.22 -8.27 -12.12
N GLY A 604 -8.65 -7.06 -12.05
CA GLY A 604 -7.80 -6.55 -13.12
C GLY A 604 -6.51 -7.37 -13.29
N PRO A 605 -5.82 -7.29 -14.44
CA PRO A 605 -4.61 -8.07 -14.69
C PRO A 605 -3.48 -7.81 -13.68
N LEU A 606 -3.49 -6.65 -13.01
CA LEU A 606 -2.55 -6.27 -11.95
C LEU A 606 -2.91 -6.81 -10.55
N GLN A 607 -4.11 -7.36 -10.37
CA GLN A 607 -4.61 -7.88 -9.08
C GLN A 607 -4.57 -9.41 -8.99
N LYS A 608 -4.13 -10.10 -10.06
CA LYS A 608 -3.96 -11.55 -10.09
C LYS A 608 -2.75 -11.99 -9.24
N ILE A 609 -2.97 -12.15 -7.94
CA ILE A 609 -1.98 -12.76 -7.04
C ILE A 609 -1.81 -14.24 -7.44
N LYS A 610 -0.62 -14.60 -7.96
CA LYS A 610 -0.25 -16.01 -8.23
C LYS A 610 -0.42 -16.82 -6.94
N LEU A 611 -0.99 -18.03 -7.06
CA LEU A 611 -1.43 -18.96 -5.99
C LEU A 611 -2.83 -18.72 -5.37
N LEU A 612 -3.61 -17.70 -5.78
CA LEU A 612 -5.04 -17.60 -5.40
C LEU A 612 -5.92 -18.73 -5.99
N GLN A 613 -5.50 -19.32 -7.11
CA GLN A 613 -6.10 -20.51 -7.70
C GLN A 613 -5.00 -21.57 -7.71
N TRP A 614 -5.21 -22.65 -6.94
CA TRP A 614 -4.27 -23.75 -6.85
C TRP A 614 -4.31 -24.60 -8.12
N SER A 615 -3.13 -24.93 -8.65
CA SER A 615 -2.94 -25.79 -9.82
C SER A 615 -1.86 -26.84 -9.52
N ASN A 616 -2.25 -28.11 -9.43
CA ASN A 616 -1.32 -29.21 -9.09
C ASN A 616 -0.15 -29.33 -10.08
N LYS A 617 -0.26 -28.76 -11.29
CA LYS A 617 0.77 -28.80 -12.35
C LYS A 617 1.82 -27.69 -12.26
N GLU A 618 1.52 -26.55 -11.62
CA GLU A 618 2.39 -25.35 -11.64
C GLU A 618 2.60 -24.70 -10.25
N SER A 619 1.68 -24.88 -9.31
CA SER A 619 1.70 -24.18 -8.02
C SER A 619 2.80 -24.67 -7.07
N TRP A 620 3.11 -25.97 -7.09
CA TRP A 620 4.26 -26.55 -6.35
C TRP A 620 5.58 -25.93 -6.81
N LEU A 621 5.73 -25.70 -8.12
CA LEU A 621 6.93 -25.11 -8.71
C LEU A 621 7.09 -23.65 -8.26
N HIS A 622 6.00 -22.88 -8.27
CA HIS A 622 6.02 -21.51 -7.75
C HIS A 622 6.40 -21.45 -6.26
N ILE A 623 6.11 -22.49 -5.48
CA ILE A 623 6.57 -22.60 -4.09
C ILE A 623 8.08 -22.88 -4.05
N LEU A 624 8.60 -23.89 -4.76
CA LEU A 624 10.03 -24.19 -4.75
C LEU A 624 10.90 -23.05 -5.30
N THR A 625 10.48 -22.42 -6.40
CA THR A 625 11.11 -21.23 -6.97
C THR A 625 11.14 -20.06 -5.98
N ARG A 626 10.10 -19.86 -5.17
CA ARG A 626 10.09 -18.84 -4.10
C ARG A 626 10.86 -19.28 -2.85
N LEU A 627 10.95 -20.57 -2.58
CA LEU A 627 11.70 -21.14 -1.46
C LEU A 627 13.21 -20.93 -1.68
N CYS A 628 13.74 -21.26 -2.86
CA CYS A 628 15.16 -21.04 -3.16
C CYS A 628 15.53 -19.56 -3.25
N THR A 629 14.72 -18.74 -3.93
CA THR A 629 15.00 -17.30 -4.09
C THR A 629 14.82 -16.51 -2.80
N ARG A 630 13.74 -16.72 -2.05
CA ARG A 630 13.36 -15.83 -0.91
C ARG A 630 13.34 -16.51 0.45
N GLY A 631 13.07 -17.82 0.50
CA GLY A 631 12.79 -18.53 1.76
C GLY A 631 14.04 -19.07 2.47
N VAL A 632 15.03 -19.54 1.72
CA VAL A 632 16.31 -20.07 2.24
C VAL A 632 17.54 -19.35 1.66
N SER A 633 17.38 -18.13 1.14
CA SER A 633 18.50 -17.32 0.62
C SER A 633 19.55 -16.95 1.66
N HIS A 634 19.22 -17.03 2.96
CA HIS A 634 20.17 -16.90 4.07
C HIS A 634 21.05 -18.16 4.31
N ARG A 635 20.90 -19.22 3.49
CA ARG A 635 21.78 -20.41 3.51
C ARG A 635 21.95 -20.95 2.09
N ASP A 636 23.06 -20.60 1.45
CA ASP A 636 23.39 -21.02 0.07
C ASP A 636 23.31 -22.53 -0.14
N ASN A 637 23.77 -23.34 0.82
CA ASN A 637 23.69 -24.82 0.74
C ASN A 637 22.26 -25.33 0.56
N MET A 638 21.29 -24.70 1.26
CA MET A 638 19.87 -25.06 1.19
C MET A 638 19.23 -24.56 -0.10
N SER A 639 19.52 -23.32 -0.50
CA SER A 639 19.00 -22.76 -1.76
C SER A 639 19.53 -23.51 -2.98
N ASN A 640 20.83 -23.78 -3.03
CA ASN A 640 21.48 -24.44 -4.17
C ASN A 640 21.08 -25.93 -4.30
N PHE A 641 20.74 -26.61 -3.20
CA PHE A 641 20.10 -27.93 -3.27
C PHE A 641 18.77 -27.86 -4.04
N ILE A 642 17.86 -26.94 -3.67
CA ILE A 642 16.57 -26.76 -4.36
C ILE A 642 16.79 -26.39 -5.83
N ARG A 643 17.70 -25.45 -6.12
CA ARG A 643 18.03 -25.04 -7.50
C ARG A 643 18.59 -26.20 -8.33
N GLN A 644 19.39 -27.08 -7.76
CA GLN A 644 19.88 -28.29 -8.44
C GLN A 644 18.73 -29.29 -8.70
N THR A 645 17.80 -29.46 -7.76
CA THR A 645 16.59 -30.28 -7.96
C THR A 645 15.70 -29.73 -9.08
N LEU A 646 15.46 -28.42 -9.10
CA LEU A 646 14.72 -27.73 -10.17
C LEU A 646 15.43 -27.86 -11.52
N TYR A 647 16.75 -27.63 -11.57
CA TYR A 647 17.56 -27.80 -12.78
C TYR A 647 17.44 -29.22 -13.35
N ASN A 648 17.57 -30.27 -12.52
CA ASN A 648 17.43 -31.65 -12.97
C ASN A 648 16.04 -31.88 -13.58
N HIS A 649 14.98 -31.51 -12.85
CA HIS A 649 13.59 -31.63 -13.30
C HIS A 649 13.30 -30.86 -14.60
N PHE A 650 13.98 -29.74 -14.87
CA PHE A 650 13.83 -29.03 -16.14
C PHE A 650 14.59 -29.69 -17.31
N MET A 651 15.68 -30.43 -17.05
CA MET A 651 16.41 -31.15 -18.09
C MET A 651 15.71 -32.45 -18.51
N ASP A 652 15.00 -33.13 -17.59
CA ASP A 652 14.25 -34.36 -17.88
C ASP A 652 13.21 -34.20 -19.00
N ASP A 653 12.61 -33.01 -19.13
CA ASP A 653 11.73 -32.62 -20.25
C ASP A 653 11.84 -31.12 -20.51
N PHE A 654 12.93 -30.70 -21.16
CA PHE A 654 13.10 -29.30 -21.55
C PHE A 654 12.06 -28.85 -22.61
N ASN A 655 11.45 -29.78 -23.34
CA ASN A 655 10.54 -29.47 -24.43
C ASN A 655 9.17 -28.98 -23.92
N GLY A 656 8.60 -29.65 -22.91
CA GLY A 656 7.42 -29.20 -22.20
C GLY A 656 7.70 -28.09 -21.19
N ARG A 657 8.84 -28.17 -20.47
CA ARG A 657 9.08 -27.36 -19.26
C ARG A 657 9.81 -26.03 -19.51
N ILE A 658 10.12 -25.66 -20.75
CA ILE A 658 10.87 -24.41 -21.05
C ILE A 658 10.23 -23.13 -20.48
N GLY A 659 8.88 -23.05 -20.45
CA GLY A 659 8.17 -21.90 -19.88
C GLY A 659 8.35 -21.80 -18.37
N MET A 660 8.38 -22.95 -17.69
CA MET A 660 8.60 -23.06 -16.25
C MET A 660 10.04 -22.67 -15.86
N ALA A 661 11.02 -23.11 -16.65
CA ALA A 661 12.42 -22.72 -16.46
C ALA A 661 12.64 -21.20 -16.67
N LEU A 662 11.97 -20.61 -17.67
CA LEU A 662 11.97 -19.15 -17.89
C LEU A 662 11.35 -18.37 -16.72
N GLU A 663 10.28 -18.87 -16.09
CA GLU A 663 9.72 -18.22 -14.90
C GLU A 663 10.63 -18.35 -13.66
N TRP A 664 11.34 -19.47 -13.49
CA TRP A 664 12.34 -19.63 -12.42
C TRP A 664 13.52 -18.65 -12.60
N LEU A 665 14.15 -18.65 -13.78
CA LEU A 665 15.24 -17.71 -14.09
C LEU A 665 14.77 -16.23 -14.05
N GLY A 666 13.49 -15.98 -14.34
CA GLY A 666 12.83 -14.68 -14.16
C GLY A 666 12.75 -14.24 -12.69
N GLU A 667 12.36 -15.14 -11.78
CA GLU A 667 12.27 -14.85 -10.35
C GLU A 667 13.67 -14.70 -9.70
N GLU A 668 14.66 -15.53 -10.08
CA GLU A 668 16.05 -15.40 -9.59
C GLU A 668 16.63 -14.02 -9.97
N TRP A 669 16.52 -13.62 -11.24
CA TRP A 669 16.96 -12.28 -11.69
C TRP A 669 16.21 -11.16 -10.96
N TYR A 670 14.89 -11.29 -10.79
CA TYR A 670 14.07 -10.28 -10.12
C TYR A 670 14.42 -10.15 -8.62
N TYR A 671 14.72 -11.25 -7.95
CA TYR A 671 15.13 -11.24 -6.54
C TYR A 671 16.50 -10.59 -6.36
N GLU A 672 17.49 -10.94 -7.19
CA GLU A 672 18.81 -10.28 -7.15
C GLU A 672 18.73 -8.79 -7.52
N SER A 673 17.86 -8.43 -8.48
CA SER A 673 17.56 -7.03 -8.86
C SER A 673 16.92 -6.19 -7.75
N LEU A 674 16.29 -6.83 -6.76
CA LEU A 674 15.75 -6.16 -5.57
C LEU A 674 16.70 -6.18 -4.37
N SER A 675 17.58 -7.18 -4.28
CA SER A 675 18.38 -7.45 -3.09
C SER A 675 19.83 -6.97 -3.19
N SER A 676 20.34 -6.73 -4.40
CA SER A 676 21.72 -6.26 -4.60
C SER A 676 21.83 -4.74 -4.40
N GLU A 677 22.55 -4.34 -3.34
CA GLU A 677 22.95 -2.94 -3.13
C GLU A 677 23.85 -2.41 -4.25
N GLN A 678 24.62 -3.30 -4.90
CA GLN A 678 25.44 -2.94 -6.06
C GLN A 678 24.63 -3.05 -7.36
N PRO A 679 24.55 -2.00 -8.18
CA PRO A 679 23.86 -2.08 -9.46
C PRO A 679 24.61 -3.01 -10.43
N ASN A 680 23.85 -3.92 -11.05
CA ASN A 680 24.27 -4.80 -12.15
C ASN A 680 25.09 -6.07 -11.81
N ASN A 681 25.11 -6.53 -10.54
CA ASN A 681 25.65 -7.83 -10.14
C ASN A 681 24.52 -8.87 -9.96
N TYR A 682 24.67 -10.08 -10.51
CA TYR A 682 23.63 -11.14 -10.53
C TYR A 682 24.22 -12.57 -10.45
N PRO A 683 24.98 -12.90 -9.39
CA PRO A 683 25.82 -14.09 -9.36
C PRO A 683 25.04 -15.42 -9.43
N ASN A 684 23.86 -15.51 -8.84
CA ASN A 684 23.05 -16.72 -8.91
C ASN A 684 22.41 -16.85 -10.30
N TYR A 685 21.78 -15.78 -10.81
CA TYR A 685 21.17 -15.81 -12.13
C TYR A 685 22.18 -16.14 -13.23
N ASP A 686 23.33 -15.47 -13.27
CA ASP A 686 24.33 -15.66 -14.34
C ASP A 686 24.95 -17.07 -14.30
N HIS A 687 25.15 -17.65 -13.09
CA HIS A 687 25.57 -19.05 -12.94
C HIS A 687 24.51 -20.03 -13.46
N TRP A 688 23.28 -19.95 -12.95
CA TRP A 688 22.25 -20.94 -13.25
C TRP A 688 21.72 -20.83 -14.68
N SER A 689 21.64 -19.63 -15.25
CA SER A 689 21.31 -19.43 -16.67
C SER A 689 22.40 -19.95 -17.62
N SER A 690 23.68 -19.73 -17.31
CA SER A 690 24.81 -20.28 -18.10
C SER A 690 24.82 -21.81 -18.05
N LYS A 691 24.66 -22.38 -16.85
CA LYS A 691 24.58 -23.83 -16.61
C LYS A 691 23.36 -24.46 -17.30
N PHE A 692 22.23 -23.75 -17.35
CA PHE A 692 21.03 -24.17 -18.09
C PHE A 692 21.29 -24.21 -19.61
N LEU A 693 22.00 -23.24 -20.19
CA LEU A 693 22.40 -23.29 -21.60
C LEU A 693 23.37 -24.45 -21.87
N ASP A 694 24.39 -24.63 -21.03
CA ASP A 694 25.35 -25.74 -21.14
C ASP A 694 24.68 -27.12 -21.11
N GLY A 695 23.65 -27.29 -20.26
CA GLY A 695 22.85 -28.52 -20.22
C GLY A 695 22.00 -28.75 -21.47
N LEU A 696 21.50 -27.69 -22.13
CA LEU A 696 20.64 -27.82 -23.31
C LEU A 696 21.41 -28.04 -24.62
N ILE A 697 22.58 -27.41 -24.80
CA ILE A 697 23.34 -27.41 -26.08
C ILE A 697 23.60 -28.81 -26.67
N PRO A 698 23.90 -29.87 -25.89
CA PRO A 698 24.04 -31.23 -26.41
C PRO A 698 22.75 -31.78 -27.07
N PHE A 699 21.56 -31.38 -26.60
CA PHE A 699 20.26 -31.89 -27.04
C PHE A 699 19.52 -30.96 -28.02
N LEU A 700 20.12 -29.79 -28.34
CA LEU A 700 19.53 -28.85 -29.28
C LEU A 700 19.74 -29.28 -30.73
N GLU A 701 18.64 -29.30 -31.49
CA GLU A 701 18.53 -29.67 -32.90
C GLU A 701 17.62 -28.69 -33.63
N ASN A 702 17.60 -28.72 -34.97
CA ASN A 702 16.73 -27.83 -35.78
C ASN A 702 15.22 -27.97 -35.47
N GLN A 703 14.75 -29.10 -34.94
CA GLN A 703 13.36 -29.24 -34.49
C GLN A 703 13.06 -28.37 -33.25
N HIS A 704 14.02 -28.22 -32.33
CA HIS A 704 13.93 -27.40 -31.12
C HIS A 704 13.99 -25.88 -31.39
N ARG A 705 14.02 -25.46 -32.66
CA ARG A 705 14.14 -24.06 -33.14
C ARG A 705 13.15 -23.07 -32.56
N ARG A 706 11.89 -23.47 -32.33
CA ARG A 706 10.91 -22.57 -31.68
C ARG A 706 11.21 -22.36 -30.20
N ILE A 707 11.70 -23.40 -29.53
CA ILE A 707 11.96 -23.44 -28.08
C ILE A 707 13.22 -22.66 -27.75
N PHE A 708 14.32 -22.87 -28.48
CA PHE A 708 15.57 -22.16 -28.25
C PHE A 708 15.50 -20.67 -28.60
N ILE A 709 14.84 -20.30 -29.72
CA ILE A 709 14.60 -18.88 -30.04
C ILE A 709 13.74 -18.23 -28.95
N ARG A 710 12.73 -18.94 -28.41
CA ARG A 710 11.90 -18.45 -27.31
C ARG A 710 12.73 -18.22 -26.04
N LEU A 711 13.50 -19.23 -25.60
CA LEU A 711 14.40 -19.15 -24.44
C LEU A 711 15.30 -17.90 -24.53
N MET A 712 16.12 -17.81 -25.58
CA MET A 712 17.05 -16.70 -25.76
C MET A 712 16.34 -15.34 -25.93
N SER A 713 15.09 -15.31 -26.42
CA SER A 713 14.32 -14.06 -26.54
C SER A 713 13.61 -13.65 -25.24
N GLU A 714 13.33 -14.57 -24.32
CA GLU A 714 12.57 -14.33 -23.08
C GLU A 714 13.45 -14.21 -21.81
N LEU A 715 14.67 -14.78 -21.78
CA LEU A 715 15.63 -14.63 -20.66
C LEU A 715 15.79 -13.16 -20.19
N PRO A 716 15.68 -12.83 -18.89
CA PRO A 716 15.73 -11.43 -18.44
C PRO A 716 16.98 -10.67 -18.92
N ARG A 717 18.17 -11.15 -18.54
CA ARG A 717 19.49 -10.56 -18.81
C ARG A 717 20.31 -11.53 -19.65
N ILE A 718 21.08 -11.01 -20.61
CA ILE A 718 21.92 -11.82 -21.52
C ILE A 718 23.28 -11.13 -21.57
N GLU A 719 24.32 -11.82 -21.13
CA GLU A 719 25.70 -11.36 -21.23
C GLU A 719 26.42 -11.97 -22.44
N GLN A 720 27.64 -11.48 -22.69
CA GLN A 720 28.53 -12.02 -23.71
C GLN A 720 28.74 -13.54 -23.56
N LEU A 721 28.92 -14.04 -22.33
CA LEU A 721 29.06 -15.47 -22.02
C LEU A 721 27.91 -16.32 -22.60
N HIS A 722 26.65 -15.89 -22.42
CA HIS A 722 25.46 -16.58 -22.94
C HIS A 722 25.42 -16.66 -24.47
N ILE A 723 26.04 -15.70 -25.16
CA ILE A 723 26.13 -15.66 -26.62
C ILE A 723 27.29 -16.55 -27.08
N ASP A 724 28.41 -16.55 -26.36
CA ASP A 724 29.53 -17.47 -26.59
C ASP A 724 29.13 -18.94 -26.46
N LYS A 725 28.16 -19.26 -25.58
CA LYS A 725 27.53 -20.60 -25.53
C LYS A 725 26.82 -21.00 -26.83
N ILE A 726 26.44 -20.08 -27.72
CA ILE A 726 25.81 -20.39 -29.01
C ILE A 726 26.85 -20.87 -30.04
N ARG A 727 28.15 -20.61 -29.83
CA ARG A 727 29.26 -20.90 -30.77
C ARG A 727 29.24 -22.34 -31.33
N PRO A 728 29.06 -23.41 -30.53
CA PRO A 728 29.01 -24.78 -31.07
C PRO A 728 27.80 -25.05 -31.98
N ILE A 729 26.66 -24.39 -31.73
CA ILE A 729 25.45 -24.50 -32.56
C ILE A 729 25.64 -23.78 -33.90
N CYS A 730 26.40 -22.68 -33.92
CA CYS A 730 26.73 -21.96 -35.15
C CYS A 730 27.72 -22.71 -36.04
N ILE A 731 28.76 -23.31 -35.45
CA ILE A 731 29.83 -24.01 -36.19
C ILE A 731 29.36 -25.34 -36.78
N ASP A 732 28.53 -26.10 -36.07
CA ASP A 732 27.98 -27.37 -36.55
C ASP A 732 27.13 -27.17 -37.82
N PRO A 733 27.51 -27.70 -39.00
CA PRO A 733 26.78 -27.46 -40.24
C PRO A 733 25.31 -27.90 -40.18
N ALA A 734 25.02 -28.99 -39.44
CA ALA A 734 23.66 -29.50 -39.29
C ALA A 734 22.79 -28.61 -38.39
N ARG A 735 23.38 -27.80 -37.51
CA ARG A 735 22.66 -26.94 -36.54
C ARG A 735 22.87 -25.44 -36.75
N SER A 736 23.77 -25.04 -37.65
CA SER A 736 24.09 -23.66 -38.04
C SER A 736 22.84 -22.76 -38.21
N SER A 737 21.83 -23.26 -38.92
CA SER A 737 20.56 -22.55 -39.18
C SER A 737 19.82 -22.15 -37.89
N LEU A 738 19.87 -22.99 -36.84
CA LEU A 738 19.33 -22.68 -35.52
C LEU A 738 20.09 -21.53 -34.86
N GLY A 739 21.43 -21.60 -34.86
CA GLY A 739 22.30 -20.57 -34.29
C GLY A 739 22.09 -19.21 -34.96
N PHE A 740 22.27 -19.13 -36.28
CA PHE A 740 22.17 -17.86 -37.02
C PHE A 740 20.78 -17.25 -37.00
N GLN A 741 19.71 -18.06 -36.98
CA GLN A 741 18.37 -17.51 -36.78
C GLN A 741 18.17 -16.97 -35.36
N THR A 742 18.71 -17.64 -34.34
CA THR A 742 18.59 -17.18 -32.95
C THR A 742 19.29 -15.83 -32.75
N LEU A 743 20.52 -15.68 -33.27
CA LEU A 743 21.24 -14.40 -33.30
C LEU A 743 20.42 -13.31 -34.03
N LYS A 744 19.85 -13.62 -35.19
CA LYS A 744 19.00 -12.69 -35.96
C LYS A 744 17.75 -12.24 -35.19
N PHE A 745 17.13 -13.11 -34.38
CA PHE A 745 16.00 -12.74 -33.51
C PHE A 745 16.46 -11.86 -32.34
N LEU A 746 17.58 -12.18 -31.68
CA LEU A 746 18.18 -11.32 -30.65
C LEU A 746 18.46 -9.91 -31.17
N VAL A 747 19.10 -9.78 -32.34
CA VAL A 747 19.41 -8.49 -32.99
C VAL A 747 18.14 -7.71 -33.36
N MET A 748 17.06 -8.39 -33.74
CA MET A 748 15.80 -7.74 -34.13
C MET A 748 14.97 -7.27 -32.93
N PHE A 749 14.94 -8.02 -31.82
CA PHE A 749 14.02 -7.79 -30.71
C PHE A 749 14.68 -7.36 -29.37
N ARG A 750 16.01 -7.48 -29.22
CA ARG A 750 16.75 -7.05 -28.02
C ARG A 750 17.87 -6.05 -28.35
N PRO A 751 17.58 -4.74 -28.43
CA PRO A 751 18.57 -3.71 -28.74
C PRO A 751 19.86 -3.74 -27.89
N PRO A 752 19.85 -4.01 -26.56
CA PRO A 752 21.08 -4.06 -25.75
C PRO A 752 22.05 -5.19 -26.14
N VAL A 753 21.54 -6.25 -26.77
CA VAL A 753 22.30 -7.46 -27.14
C VAL A 753 23.00 -7.28 -28.51
N LYS A 754 22.61 -6.27 -29.30
CA LYS A 754 23.22 -5.94 -30.59
C LYS A 754 24.75 -5.82 -30.57
N PRO A 755 25.41 -5.01 -29.71
CA PRO A 755 26.86 -4.87 -29.73
C PRO A 755 27.58 -6.19 -29.44
N MET A 756 27.07 -7.00 -28.49
CA MET A 756 27.63 -8.30 -28.14
C MET A 756 27.56 -9.28 -29.33
N VAL A 757 26.39 -9.37 -30.00
CA VAL A 757 26.24 -10.20 -31.21
C VAL A 757 27.12 -9.69 -32.36
N LYS A 758 27.40 -8.39 -32.46
CA LYS A 758 28.32 -7.86 -33.47
C LYS A 758 29.73 -8.40 -33.24
N THR A 759 30.26 -8.27 -32.02
CA THR A 759 31.58 -8.79 -31.62
C THR A 759 31.68 -10.29 -31.87
N PHE A 760 30.66 -11.04 -31.45
CA PHE A 760 30.56 -12.50 -31.63
C PHE A 760 30.58 -12.93 -33.10
N LEU A 761 29.77 -12.29 -33.97
CA LEU A 761 29.78 -12.57 -35.40
C LEU A 761 31.15 -12.25 -36.03
N GLN A 762 31.79 -11.16 -35.62
CA GLN A 762 33.13 -10.77 -36.10
C GLN A 762 34.24 -11.73 -35.65
N GLN A 763 34.07 -12.45 -34.54
CA GLN A 763 34.97 -13.52 -34.10
C GLN A 763 34.76 -14.80 -34.90
N ILE A 764 33.53 -15.31 -35.01
CA ILE A 764 33.24 -16.54 -35.76
C ILE A 764 33.64 -16.42 -37.25
N MET A 765 33.52 -15.23 -37.85
CA MET A 765 34.02 -14.95 -39.21
C MET A 765 35.55 -15.11 -39.40
N GLN A 766 36.32 -15.10 -38.32
CA GLN A 766 37.77 -15.36 -38.33
C GLN A 766 38.11 -16.83 -38.06
N GLU A 767 37.16 -17.59 -37.49
CA GLU A 767 37.33 -18.99 -37.09
C GLU A 767 36.87 -19.96 -38.19
N ASP A 768 35.80 -19.67 -38.93
CA ASP A 768 35.26 -20.53 -39.99
C ASP A 768 34.89 -19.74 -41.27
N SER A 769 35.55 -20.08 -42.37
CA SER A 769 35.35 -19.46 -43.69
C SER A 769 34.03 -19.85 -44.36
N THR A 770 33.44 -21.00 -44.02
CA THR A 770 32.19 -21.49 -44.62
C THR A 770 30.96 -20.72 -44.15
N ILE A 771 31.08 -20.01 -43.02
CA ILE A 771 30.00 -19.33 -42.30
C ILE A 771 29.93 -17.83 -42.65
N VAL A 772 30.99 -17.29 -43.27
CA VAL A 772 31.20 -15.86 -43.56
C VAL A 772 30.02 -15.21 -44.29
N GLU A 773 29.38 -15.90 -45.24
CA GLU A 773 28.20 -15.38 -45.95
C GLU A 773 27.00 -15.13 -45.02
N GLN A 774 26.74 -16.05 -44.09
CA GLN A 774 25.61 -15.95 -43.15
C GLN A 774 25.84 -14.84 -42.13
N CYS A 775 27.08 -14.70 -41.63
CA CYS A 775 27.46 -13.58 -40.76
C CYS A 775 27.31 -12.23 -41.47
N ASN A 776 27.84 -12.09 -42.69
CA ASN A 776 27.70 -10.88 -43.50
C ASN A 776 26.24 -10.51 -43.79
N ALA A 777 25.38 -11.49 -44.06
CA ALA A 777 23.95 -11.27 -44.28
C ALA A 777 23.20 -10.71 -43.05
N ILE A 778 23.72 -10.93 -41.83
CA ILE A 778 23.20 -10.31 -40.60
C ILE A 778 23.86 -8.93 -40.39
N LEU A 779 25.19 -8.83 -40.49
CA LEU A 779 25.94 -7.59 -40.25
C LEU A 779 25.47 -6.46 -41.17
N THR A 780 25.49 -6.69 -42.49
CA THR A 780 25.10 -5.69 -43.52
C THR A 780 23.63 -5.28 -43.42
N LYS A 781 22.76 -6.08 -42.79
CA LYS A 781 21.32 -5.82 -42.68
C LYS A 781 20.90 -5.07 -41.41
N PHE A 782 21.64 -5.18 -40.32
CA PHE A 782 21.20 -4.70 -38.99
C PHE A 782 22.17 -3.75 -38.27
N TYR A 783 23.34 -3.48 -38.88
CA TYR A 783 24.44 -2.69 -38.30
C TYR A 783 25.04 -1.65 -39.27
N GLN A 784 24.23 -1.17 -40.22
CA GLN A 784 24.47 0.08 -40.95
C GLN A 784 24.25 1.29 -40.04
#